data_AF-A0A8H3ATT4-F1
#
_entry.id   AF-A0A8H3ATT4-F1
#
_cell.length_a   1.000
_cell.length_b   1.000
_cell.length_c   1.000
_cell.angle_alpha   90.00
_cell.angle_beta   90.00
_cell.angle_gamma   90.00
#
_symmetry.space_group_name_H-M   'P 1'
#
loop_
_entity.id
_entity.type
_entity.pdbx_description
1 polymer ?
#
loop_
_entity_poly.entity_id
_entity_poly.type
_entity_poly.pdbx_seq_one_letter_code
_entity_poly.pdbx_strand_id
1 'polypeptide(L)'
;MIEGLHNVTHRRLPLMDTNTLPFGGLSPELIIQILHYCECLSILNFAATCRLFHDLVARSTSLQLHLELEANGLELLKGSFQRDATYSVILKDLRRFRDAWLDLDFSNPVERLVGESDMLLWELREGFYIRAFSQAGGRFPDSIQFIPLDSGILVHPPLIFDFTFNEFTADPEQKLLAILSRGPHRDNRVYVHLCSSITGLAHPLARHPRLVAEFDFDPPYFWPGFSIEIMEHVVLAKVSHPHTHKYELLIWDWRSGAFLNRISSRGGICDFTFLDQQHLVVSSGTRSDQIHLDTLELLVFAISNDSSACATSDGSLRIADSLVSEPILRLGFPQIKDLSKISETGFFIRSQPTPGRAMHKSSATFVCAYATTLSMTFCFREAAAGWEGPPYYRVFIDGKFIRDQIRTAPLESGTKVLPWSSWGTNATRWFIALDEPDHWICWMSGSRYIASLPNQPHYCVFDFSPRIVGRFRDRFAQTNPAAFDHLVDTSDLAMADGFHDVDHLASDLGLFSLKSPPEHRSFAITVGADNPSVIDNDEDLGFEERITSRLPYRLVFRTDHKESYEAWQINGNFLVGINTQGVSEALTAYKLNRYFSLRSSLVSLRPMKDPFPYFSSLSDELIIQILHFCTYDIILRFAATNQRHYTILSNSIALKFHIELEVNGLHVVEGSGKGSATYSRLLDELVCYRDAWLNLDLEKPIERISHREMLLWELREGNYVVAFTSKSDPMWGTDSWGPDSMQLTPIGSLETPQPITFPSVYNELTLDFEQELVALVRTNPNNKTSLEVRLCSTVTGLAHPLARNPIFFLQIDFPIPGPGHQTFTLEVIGDILVVRVADILDNKYEIMAWNWKSGALLCRIGSTSGIADFTLLDRTHLALFSVVADEQGPRLITISLYSMIPQTPDEIPMGPYFYATEYACARPVLVFEFPKLDHAYQVSSRVIMRSDPIPGRATYTKSASFAHSTALTFSIIMSLLQSSSPEMNEDSAHFRIFVSTKSLLSYLLESVGQEDTTVISWEVWGPQATRWFLCERQTTYWVYWTSGSRFVRVNDNPHAELDNLSVFDFHPPTVKRFVCTSAATEQQSLHEERMKENVLKGRGLIIPHPQILDPDTNHAALLIDTVGRDMPTVIETGFSVQVESRLPYRVVTRPASVMWREDWSIDGNHIIGMMTQVQDSFDQLTVYKLRV
;
A
#
# COMPACT_ATOMS: atom_id res chain seq x y z
N MET A 1 -56.13 59.54 45.32
CA MET A 1 -56.76 58.83 46.46
C MET A 1 -55.72 57.80 46.93
N ILE A 2 -55.32 57.87 48.20
CA ILE A 2 -55.60 56.82 49.22
C ILE A 2 -54.78 55.55 48.88
N GLU A 3 -53.58 55.40 49.44
CA GLU A 3 -53.27 54.58 50.66
C GLU A 3 -53.33 53.05 50.37
N GLY A 4 -52.52 52.18 51.00
CA GLY A 4 -51.44 52.38 51.96
C GLY A 4 -51.23 51.11 52.82
N LEU A 5 -49.96 50.72 53.06
CA LEU A 5 -49.54 49.56 53.88
C LEU A 5 -49.94 48.16 53.29
N HIS A 6 -49.35 47.02 53.65
CA HIS A 6 -48.31 46.69 54.64
C HIS A 6 -47.44 45.47 54.21
N ASN A 7 -46.13 45.55 54.49
CA ASN A 7 -45.22 44.48 54.96
C ASN A 7 -44.91 43.16 54.19
N VAL A 8 -43.58 42.91 54.13
CA VAL A 8 -42.85 41.63 54.38
C VAL A 8 -42.55 40.66 53.21
N THR A 9 -41.26 40.66 52.84
CA THR A 9 -40.42 39.60 52.21
C THR A 9 -40.96 38.75 51.06
N HIS A 10 -40.32 38.87 49.89
CA HIS A 10 -39.32 37.89 49.44
C HIS A 10 -38.35 38.50 48.39
N ARG A 11 -37.31 37.76 47.97
CA ARG A 11 -36.25 38.27 47.07
C ARG A 11 -36.75 38.54 45.64
N ARG A 12 -36.13 39.52 44.97
CA ARG A 12 -36.37 39.85 43.54
C ARG A 12 -36.07 38.66 42.63
N LEU A 13 -36.99 38.36 41.72
CA LEU A 13 -36.68 37.73 40.43
C LEU A 13 -36.08 38.79 39.49
N PRO A 14 -34.95 38.53 38.82
CA PRO A 14 -34.47 39.35 37.70
C PRO A 14 -35.13 38.94 36.37
N LEU A 15 -34.79 39.70 35.32
CA LEU A 15 -35.39 39.71 33.98
C LEU A 15 -35.36 38.36 33.25
N MET A 16 -36.26 38.17 32.27
CA MET A 16 -36.16 37.09 31.28
C MET A 16 -34.96 37.30 30.35
N ASP A 17 -34.13 36.27 30.19
CA ASP A 17 -33.02 36.26 29.23
C ASP A 17 -33.51 36.05 27.79
N THR A 18 -33.00 36.87 26.87
CA THR A 18 -33.23 36.74 25.41
C THR A 18 -32.32 35.71 24.76
N ASN A 19 -32.15 34.54 25.38
CA ASN A 19 -31.26 33.45 24.94
C ASN A 19 -32.01 32.34 24.18
N THR A 20 -32.83 32.71 23.20
CA THR A 20 -33.59 31.77 22.34
C THR A 20 -33.42 32.08 20.86
N LEU A 21 -32.20 31.82 20.35
CA LEU A 21 -31.93 31.68 18.91
C LEU A 21 -31.82 30.19 18.54
N PRO A 22 -32.19 29.77 17.31
CA PRO A 22 -32.61 28.38 17.06
C PRO A 22 -31.55 27.29 17.18
N PHE A 23 -30.27 27.64 17.25
CA PHE A 23 -29.14 26.70 17.39
C PHE A 23 -28.59 26.58 18.83
N GLY A 24 -29.12 27.33 19.79
CA GLY A 24 -28.57 27.47 21.15
C GLY A 24 -28.57 26.23 22.05
N GLY A 25 -28.99 25.06 21.54
CA GLY A 25 -28.90 23.77 22.24
C GLY A 25 -27.76 22.85 21.77
N LEU A 26 -27.07 23.20 20.67
CA LEU A 26 -25.94 22.41 20.14
C LEU A 26 -24.61 22.94 20.68
N SER A 27 -23.70 22.03 21.03
CA SER A 27 -22.37 22.41 21.52
C SER A 27 -21.47 22.90 20.37
N PRO A 28 -20.43 23.71 20.64
CA PRO A 28 -19.48 24.16 19.63
C PRO A 28 -18.84 23.02 18.83
N GLU A 29 -18.64 21.86 19.46
CA GLU A 29 -18.07 20.66 18.85
C GLU A 29 -19.03 20.06 17.81
N LEU A 30 -20.33 20.02 18.08
CA LEU A 30 -21.34 19.59 17.12
C LEU A 30 -21.45 20.56 15.94
N ILE A 31 -21.35 21.87 16.20
CA ILE A 31 -21.28 22.89 15.14
C ILE A 31 -20.02 22.70 14.29
N ILE A 32 -18.86 22.43 14.89
CA ILE A 32 -17.62 22.12 14.17
C ILE A 32 -17.77 20.86 13.32
N GLN A 33 -18.38 19.79 13.82
CA GLN A 33 -18.62 18.57 13.05
C GLN A 33 -19.57 18.83 11.86
N ILE A 34 -20.66 19.58 12.04
CA ILE A 34 -21.54 19.99 10.94
C ILE A 34 -20.77 20.78 9.88
N LEU A 35 -19.89 21.70 10.29
CA LEU A 35 -19.07 22.51 9.37
C LEU A 35 -18.01 21.70 8.60
N HIS A 36 -17.60 20.51 9.05
CA HIS A 36 -16.72 19.62 8.27
C HIS A 36 -17.42 18.99 7.06
N TYR A 37 -18.75 19.06 6.98
CA TYR A 37 -19.54 18.64 5.80
C TYR A 37 -19.89 19.82 4.87
N CYS A 38 -19.30 21.01 5.07
CA CYS A 38 -19.60 22.23 4.31
C CYS A 38 -18.39 22.68 3.47
N GLU A 39 -18.63 23.16 2.24
CA GLU A 39 -17.56 23.78 1.43
C GLU A 39 -16.95 25.02 2.10
N CYS A 40 -15.68 25.34 1.83
CA CYS A 40 -14.98 26.44 2.51
C CYS A 40 -15.65 27.80 2.32
N LEU A 41 -16.29 28.05 1.17
CA LEU A 41 -17.05 29.29 0.95
C LEU A 41 -18.25 29.40 1.91
N SER A 42 -18.94 28.28 2.18
CA SER A 42 -20.03 28.22 3.16
C SER A 42 -19.52 28.38 4.60
N ILE A 43 -18.36 27.81 4.93
CA ILE A 43 -17.70 28.02 6.24
C ILE A 43 -17.30 29.49 6.44
N LEU A 44 -16.76 30.14 5.41
CA LEU A 44 -16.37 31.55 5.46
C LEU A 44 -17.59 32.49 5.50
N ASN A 45 -18.65 32.19 4.75
CA ASN A 45 -19.91 32.93 4.82
C ASN A 45 -20.56 32.78 6.21
N PHE A 46 -20.57 31.57 6.78
CA PHE A 46 -21.02 31.32 8.15
C PHE A 46 -20.22 32.14 9.18
N ALA A 47 -18.89 32.15 9.07
CA ALA A 47 -18.01 32.98 9.89
C ALA A 47 -18.31 34.49 9.75
N ALA A 48 -18.63 34.96 8.54
CA ALA A 48 -18.95 36.36 8.28
C ALA A 48 -20.29 36.81 8.90
N THR A 49 -21.21 35.90 9.23
CA THR A 49 -22.54 36.28 9.78
C THR A 49 -22.48 36.94 11.15
N CYS A 50 -21.59 36.50 12.05
CA CYS A 50 -21.47 37.07 13.40
C CYS A 50 -20.13 36.74 14.08
N ARG A 51 -19.76 37.55 15.08
CA ARG A 51 -18.49 37.38 15.84
C ARG A 51 -18.36 36.04 16.55
N LEU A 52 -19.46 35.42 17.00
CA LEU A 52 -19.41 34.12 17.66
C LEU A 52 -18.97 33.00 16.69
N PHE A 53 -19.53 33.01 15.48
CA PHE A 53 -19.23 32.03 14.45
C PHE A 53 -17.88 32.30 13.77
N HIS A 54 -17.52 33.58 13.58
CA HIS A 54 -16.17 33.99 13.25
C HIS A 54 -15.13 33.39 14.22
N ASP A 55 -15.32 33.59 15.52
CA ASP A 55 -14.37 33.10 16.53
C ASP A 55 -14.36 31.58 16.64
N LEU A 56 -15.49 30.90 16.43
CA LEU A 56 -15.56 29.43 16.38
C LEU A 56 -14.75 28.88 15.20
N VAL A 57 -14.90 29.45 14.00
CA VAL A 57 -14.13 29.04 12.80
C VAL A 57 -12.65 29.44 12.90
N ALA A 58 -12.34 30.60 13.47
CA ALA A 58 -10.97 31.08 13.63
C ALA A 58 -10.17 30.31 14.69
N ARG A 59 -10.82 29.84 15.76
CA ARG A 59 -10.17 29.08 16.86
C ARG A 59 -10.18 27.57 16.66
N SER A 60 -11.04 27.03 15.79
CA SER A 60 -11.09 25.58 15.50
C SER A 60 -9.95 25.13 14.58
N THR A 61 -8.93 24.49 15.13
CA THR A 61 -7.76 24.02 14.37
C THR A 61 -8.09 23.01 13.27
N SER A 62 -9.17 22.24 13.43
CA SER A 62 -9.62 21.30 12.39
C SER A 62 -10.30 22.01 11.23
N LEU A 63 -11.14 23.01 11.48
CA LEU A 63 -11.71 23.86 10.42
C LEU A 63 -10.64 24.72 9.74
N GLN A 64 -9.67 25.24 10.49
CA GLN A 64 -8.51 25.95 9.93
C GLN A 64 -7.66 25.04 9.03
N LEU A 65 -7.52 23.75 9.36
CA LEU A 65 -6.85 22.78 8.49
C LEU A 65 -7.68 22.45 7.25
N HIS A 66 -8.99 22.24 7.37
CA HIS A 66 -9.89 22.04 6.23
C HIS A 66 -9.84 23.22 5.25
N LEU A 67 -9.95 24.45 5.77
CA LEU A 67 -9.82 25.71 5.02
C LEU A 67 -8.46 25.83 4.30
N GLU A 68 -7.36 25.40 4.92
CA GLU A 68 -6.02 25.49 4.33
C GLU A 68 -5.73 24.35 3.33
N LEU A 69 -6.31 23.16 3.53
CA LEU A 69 -6.25 22.06 2.57
C LEU A 69 -6.96 22.45 1.26
N GLU A 70 -8.23 22.84 1.32
CA GLU A 70 -8.97 23.32 0.14
C GLU A 70 -8.31 24.55 -0.49
N ALA A 71 -7.70 25.45 0.31
CA ALA A 71 -7.02 26.63 -0.21
C ALA A 71 -5.74 26.32 -1.03
N ASN A 72 -5.11 25.17 -0.82
CA ASN A 72 -3.95 24.71 -1.60
C ASN A 72 -4.31 23.61 -2.62
N GLY A 73 -5.58 23.19 -2.70
CA GLY A 73 -6.02 22.07 -3.55
C GLY A 73 -5.54 20.70 -3.09
N LEU A 74 -5.19 20.59 -1.80
CA LEU A 74 -4.61 19.39 -1.19
C LEU A 74 -5.61 18.66 -0.30
N GLU A 75 -5.47 17.34 -0.21
CA GLU A 75 -6.13 16.51 0.79
C GLU A 75 -5.12 15.67 1.58
N LEU A 76 -5.60 14.99 2.62
CA LEU A 76 -4.81 14.13 3.49
C LEU A 76 -5.05 12.66 3.13
N LEU A 77 -4.00 11.96 2.70
CA LEU A 77 -4.08 10.53 2.41
C LEU A 77 -4.48 9.76 3.68
N LYS A 78 -5.56 8.99 3.62
CA LYS A 78 -6.11 8.24 4.76
C LYS A 78 -5.05 7.30 5.33
N GLY A 79 -4.87 7.30 6.65
CA GLY A 79 -3.85 6.49 7.33
C GLY A 79 -2.39 7.00 7.23
N SER A 80 -2.10 8.06 6.47
CA SER A 80 -0.73 8.57 6.27
C SER A 80 -0.15 9.37 7.46
N PHE A 81 -0.95 9.65 8.48
CA PHE A 81 -0.57 10.46 9.63
C PHE A 81 0.63 9.86 10.38
N GLN A 82 1.68 10.65 10.62
CA GLN A 82 2.79 10.26 11.50
C GLN A 82 2.32 10.16 12.96
N ARG A 83 3.04 9.41 13.79
CA ARG A 83 2.64 9.04 15.17
C ARG A 83 2.50 10.22 16.16
N ASP A 84 2.90 11.44 15.78
CA ASP A 84 2.80 12.64 16.63
C ASP A 84 1.94 13.77 15.98
N ALA A 85 1.32 13.48 14.83
CA ALA A 85 0.64 14.44 13.97
C ALA A 85 -0.76 14.85 14.45
N THR A 86 -0.85 15.98 15.17
CA THR A 86 -2.15 16.64 15.41
C THR A 86 -2.59 17.48 14.23
N TYR A 87 -3.87 17.86 14.15
CA TYR A 87 -4.32 18.90 13.22
C TYR A 87 -3.54 20.22 13.36
N SER A 88 -3.00 20.56 14.54
CA SER A 88 -2.14 21.73 14.70
C SER A 88 -0.74 21.55 14.11
N VAL A 89 -0.17 20.35 14.17
CA VAL A 89 1.12 20.01 13.58
C VAL A 89 0.99 19.90 12.06
N ILE A 90 -0.05 19.22 11.58
CA ILE A 90 -0.36 19.09 10.14
C ILE A 90 -0.65 20.45 9.52
N LEU A 91 -1.42 21.31 10.19
CA LEU A 91 -1.64 22.70 9.75
C LEU A 91 -0.35 23.51 9.74
N LYS A 92 0.57 23.29 10.70
CA LYS A 92 1.87 23.97 10.73
C LYS A 92 2.81 23.47 9.62
N ASP A 93 2.80 22.18 9.34
CA ASP A 93 3.58 21.58 8.24
C ASP A 93 3.04 21.99 6.87
N LEU A 94 1.71 21.97 6.67
CA LEU A 94 1.05 22.47 5.47
C LEU A 94 1.39 23.95 5.24
N ARG A 95 1.32 24.76 6.30
CA ARG A 95 1.76 26.17 6.26
C ARG A 95 3.25 26.29 5.92
N ARG A 96 4.16 25.50 6.52
CA ARG A 96 5.59 25.57 6.19
C ARG A 96 5.90 25.06 4.78
N PHE A 97 5.21 24.04 4.28
CA PHE A 97 5.35 23.56 2.90
C PHE A 97 4.93 24.64 1.91
N ARG A 98 3.78 25.28 2.13
CA ARG A 98 3.31 26.45 1.37
C ARG A 98 4.32 27.61 1.47
N ASP A 99 4.75 27.96 2.68
CA ASP A 99 5.57 29.15 2.92
C ASP A 99 7.03 28.97 2.41
N ALA A 100 7.58 27.76 2.42
CA ALA A 100 8.87 27.46 1.80
C ALA A 100 8.80 27.53 0.26
N TRP A 101 7.67 27.11 -0.35
CA TRP A 101 7.38 27.38 -1.77
C TRP A 101 7.11 28.87 -2.07
N LEU A 102 6.60 29.65 -1.10
CA LEU A 102 6.48 31.10 -1.26
C LEU A 102 7.86 31.76 -1.33
N ASP A 103 8.75 31.42 -0.40
CA ASP A 103 10.00 32.17 -0.15
C ASP A 103 11.23 31.58 -0.90
N LEU A 104 11.06 30.44 -1.62
CA LEU A 104 12.10 29.60 -2.25
C LEU A 104 13.22 29.17 -1.29
N ASP A 105 12.80 28.74 -0.10
CA ASP A 105 13.68 28.29 0.99
C ASP A 105 14.11 26.83 0.77
N PHE A 106 15.16 26.65 -0.03
CA PHE A 106 15.81 25.35 -0.28
C PHE A 106 17.02 25.11 0.62
N SER A 107 17.26 23.84 0.96
CA SER A 107 18.50 23.36 1.57
C SER A 107 19.69 23.48 0.62
N ASN A 108 20.88 23.20 1.12
CA ASN A 108 22.05 22.94 0.28
C ASN A 108 21.71 21.87 -0.79
N PRO A 109 22.27 21.98 -2.00
CA PRO A 109 22.10 20.97 -3.06
C PRO A 109 22.64 19.60 -2.66
N VAL A 110 22.07 18.56 -3.29
CA VAL A 110 22.59 17.19 -3.30
C VAL A 110 22.88 16.83 -4.76
N GLU A 111 24.16 16.76 -5.12
CA GLU A 111 24.60 16.24 -6.41
C GLU A 111 24.52 14.71 -6.44
N ARG A 112 24.11 14.16 -7.58
CA ARG A 112 24.05 12.74 -7.90
C ARG A 112 24.66 12.54 -9.29
N LEU A 113 25.69 11.71 -9.38
CA LEU A 113 26.16 11.22 -10.68
C LEU A 113 25.19 10.17 -11.19
N VAL A 114 24.86 10.26 -12.47
CA VAL A 114 23.96 9.37 -13.20
C VAL A 114 24.83 8.66 -14.24
N GLY A 115 24.87 7.32 -14.18
CA GLY A 115 26.01 6.54 -14.69
C GLY A 115 26.19 6.53 -16.21
N GLU A 116 27.40 6.20 -16.66
CA GLU A 116 28.02 6.30 -18.00
C GLU A 116 27.31 5.54 -19.16
N SER A 117 25.99 5.56 -19.27
CA SER A 117 25.21 4.84 -20.31
C SER A 117 24.13 5.74 -20.90
N ASP A 118 24.09 5.82 -22.23
CA ASP A 118 23.16 6.66 -23.00
C ASP A 118 21.70 6.45 -22.58
N MET A 119 21.08 7.51 -22.07
CA MET A 119 19.69 7.53 -21.64
C MET A 119 18.75 7.65 -22.85
N LEU A 120 17.67 6.85 -22.87
CA LEU A 120 16.74 6.73 -24.00
C LEU A 120 15.30 7.19 -23.68
N LEU A 121 14.86 7.04 -22.44
CA LEU A 121 13.62 7.59 -21.87
C LEU A 121 13.87 7.85 -20.38
N TRP A 122 13.15 8.74 -19.72
CA TRP A 122 13.23 8.91 -18.26
C TRP A 122 12.00 9.65 -17.69
N GLU A 123 11.80 9.58 -16.37
CA GLU A 123 10.64 10.14 -15.65
C GLU A 123 11.03 10.62 -14.24
N LEU A 124 10.30 11.59 -13.67
CA LEU A 124 10.48 12.08 -12.29
C LEU A 124 9.21 11.86 -11.45
N ARG A 125 9.21 10.87 -10.55
CA ARG A 125 8.05 10.48 -9.72
C ARG A 125 8.41 10.33 -8.25
N GLU A 126 7.63 10.98 -7.38
CA GLU A 126 7.55 10.78 -5.92
C GLU A 126 8.89 10.77 -5.14
N GLY A 127 9.89 11.55 -5.60
CA GLY A 127 11.23 11.62 -5.02
C GLY A 127 12.28 10.74 -5.69
N PHE A 128 11.97 10.10 -6.82
CA PHE A 128 12.89 9.34 -7.66
C PHE A 128 13.00 9.95 -9.07
N TYR A 129 14.23 10.05 -9.55
CA TYR A 129 14.55 10.14 -10.97
C TYR A 129 14.67 8.71 -11.52
N ILE A 130 13.96 8.41 -12.59
CA ILE A 130 13.82 7.05 -13.13
C ILE A 130 14.27 7.10 -14.57
N ARG A 131 15.38 6.46 -14.92
CA ARG A 131 15.93 6.48 -16.28
C ARG A 131 15.84 5.12 -16.95
N ALA A 132 15.65 5.11 -18.26
CA ALA A 132 15.68 3.94 -19.11
C ALA A 132 16.80 4.07 -20.15
N PHE A 133 17.48 2.97 -20.43
CA PHE A 133 18.64 2.90 -21.34
C PHE A 133 18.73 1.51 -21.99
N SER A 134 19.69 1.30 -22.88
CA SER A 134 20.00 -0.02 -23.44
C SER A 134 21.41 -0.47 -23.05
N GLN A 135 21.54 -1.67 -22.49
CA GLN A 135 22.83 -2.29 -22.18
C GLN A 135 23.59 -2.74 -23.42
N ALA A 136 22.89 -3.04 -24.51
CA ALA A 136 23.48 -3.47 -25.77
C ALA A 136 23.79 -2.30 -26.75
N GLY A 137 23.54 -1.05 -26.35
CA GLY A 137 23.61 0.10 -27.28
C GLY A 137 22.50 0.08 -28.34
N GLY A 138 21.34 -0.52 -28.01
CA GLY A 138 20.16 -0.58 -28.86
C GLY A 138 19.43 0.76 -28.95
N ARG A 139 18.62 0.92 -30.02
CA ARG A 139 17.81 2.13 -30.26
C ARG A 139 16.58 2.28 -29.37
N PHE A 140 16.23 1.24 -28.64
CA PHE A 140 15.10 1.19 -27.72
C PHE A 140 15.62 0.68 -26.38
N PRO A 141 15.14 1.20 -25.25
CA PRO A 141 15.59 0.75 -23.95
C PRO A 141 15.22 -0.71 -23.70
N ASP A 142 16.11 -1.37 -22.97
CA ASP A 142 16.01 -2.73 -22.43
C ASP A 142 16.19 -2.76 -20.90
N SER A 143 16.42 -1.60 -20.28
CA SER A 143 16.75 -1.46 -18.86
C SER A 143 16.13 -0.20 -18.26
N ILE A 144 15.78 -0.24 -16.96
CA ILE A 144 15.22 0.91 -16.19
C ILE A 144 15.88 0.99 -14.80
N GLN A 145 16.27 2.18 -14.34
CA GLN A 145 16.95 2.39 -13.04
C GLN A 145 16.32 3.51 -12.22
N PHE A 146 16.09 3.25 -10.92
CA PHE A 146 15.51 4.21 -9.96
C PHE A 146 16.60 4.86 -9.09
N ILE A 147 16.73 6.18 -9.20
CA ILE A 147 17.74 7.02 -8.52
C ILE A 147 17.03 8.00 -7.58
N PRO A 148 17.14 7.86 -6.25
CA PRO A 148 16.47 8.76 -5.30
C PRO A 148 17.13 10.14 -5.23
N LEU A 149 16.28 11.18 -5.20
CA LEU A 149 16.67 12.58 -5.04
C LEU A 149 17.16 12.92 -3.63
N ASP A 150 16.74 12.14 -2.62
CA ASP A 150 17.14 12.35 -1.23
C ASP A 150 18.50 11.71 -0.92
N SER A 151 19.35 12.39 -0.14
CA SER A 151 20.73 11.94 0.07
C SER A 151 20.83 10.61 0.83
N GLY A 152 19.89 10.35 1.75
CA GLY A 152 19.86 9.18 2.64
C GLY A 152 19.07 7.97 2.15
N ILE A 153 18.73 7.88 0.86
CA ILE A 153 18.10 6.68 0.26
C ILE A 153 19.11 6.04 -0.71
N LEU A 154 19.18 4.71 -0.71
CA LEU A 154 20.08 3.95 -1.58
C LEU A 154 19.58 3.96 -3.04
N VAL A 155 20.52 4.08 -3.99
CA VAL A 155 20.23 3.93 -5.42
C VAL A 155 19.93 2.45 -5.73
N HIS A 156 18.88 2.19 -6.49
CA HIS A 156 18.56 0.83 -6.90
C HIS A 156 19.39 0.39 -8.14
N PRO A 157 19.69 -0.91 -8.28
CA PRO A 157 20.30 -1.43 -9.51
C PRO A 157 19.34 -1.26 -10.70
N PRO A 158 19.86 -1.24 -11.94
CA PRO A 158 19.02 -1.32 -13.13
C PRO A 158 18.21 -2.63 -13.16
N LEU A 159 16.92 -2.49 -13.41
CA LEU A 159 16.02 -3.54 -13.89
C LEU A 159 16.36 -3.81 -15.35
N ILE A 160 16.26 -5.07 -15.80
CA ILE A 160 16.67 -5.51 -17.14
C ILE A 160 15.55 -6.38 -17.72
N PHE A 161 15.20 -6.15 -18.99
CA PHE A 161 14.10 -6.79 -19.68
C PHE A 161 14.63 -7.61 -20.87
N ASP A 162 13.98 -8.75 -21.19
CA ASP A 162 14.29 -9.58 -22.35
C ASP A 162 13.66 -9.03 -23.66
N PHE A 163 12.83 -8.00 -23.54
CA PHE A 163 12.23 -7.24 -24.63
C PHE A 163 12.67 -5.77 -24.60
N THR A 164 12.56 -5.11 -25.75
CA THR A 164 12.70 -3.65 -25.86
C THR A 164 11.33 -2.98 -25.87
N PHE A 165 11.25 -1.76 -25.34
CA PHE A 165 9.98 -1.05 -25.17
C PHE A 165 10.00 0.38 -25.74
N ASN A 166 8.80 0.96 -25.85
CA ASN A 166 8.53 2.21 -26.54
C ASN A 166 8.19 3.37 -25.58
N GLU A 167 7.62 3.08 -24.41
CA GLU A 167 7.35 4.06 -23.35
C GLU A 167 7.24 3.36 -21.97
N PHE A 168 7.48 4.08 -20.87
CA PHE A 168 7.14 3.60 -19.52
C PHE A 168 6.58 4.71 -18.60
N THR A 169 5.96 4.31 -17.49
CA THR A 169 5.65 5.20 -16.35
C THR A 169 5.66 4.40 -15.05
N ALA A 170 5.97 5.04 -13.93
CA ALA A 170 6.02 4.39 -12.61
C ALA A 170 5.04 4.99 -11.58
N ASP A 171 4.61 4.15 -10.65
CA ASP A 171 3.97 4.49 -9.38
C ASP A 171 4.81 3.88 -8.25
N PRO A 172 5.77 4.63 -7.66
CA PRO A 172 6.66 4.10 -6.62
C PRO A 172 5.97 3.73 -5.30
N GLU A 173 4.82 4.32 -4.97
CA GLU A 173 4.03 3.95 -3.78
C GLU A 173 3.36 2.59 -3.94
N GLN A 174 2.68 2.36 -5.07
CA GLN A 174 2.14 1.04 -5.41
C GLN A 174 3.22 0.05 -5.85
N LYS A 175 4.40 0.55 -6.24
CA LYS A 175 5.56 -0.15 -6.80
C LYS A 175 5.38 -0.63 -8.24
N LEU A 176 4.41 -0.07 -8.97
CA LEU A 176 4.12 -0.43 -10.35
C LEU A 176 5.08 0.29 -11.31
N LEU A 177 5.45 -0.41 -12.36
CA LEU A 177 6.13 0.10 -13.54
C LEU A 177 5.35 -0.41 -14.77
N ALA A 178 4.56 0.45 -15.40
CA ALA A 178 3.79 0.10 -16.58
C ALA A 178 4.58 0.46 -17.84
N ILE A 179 4.75 -0.52 -18.74
CA ILE A 179 5.65 -0.43 -19.90
C ILE A 179 4.86 -0.77 -21.17
N LEU A 180 4.95 0.10 -22.19
CA LEU A 180 4.39 -0.14 -23.51
C LEU A 180 5.45 -0.73 -24.44
N SER A 181 5.22 -1.93 -24.98
CA SER A 181 5.99 -2.45 -26.11
C SER A 181 5.09 -2.83 -27.28
N ARG A 182 5.64 -2.73 -28.49
CA ARG A 182 5.03 -3.29 -29.69
C ARG A 182 5.43 -4.74 -29.92
N GLY A 183 4.61 -5.50 -30.66
CA GLY A 183 4.98 -6.80 -31.19
C GLY A 183 6.08 -6.76 -32.29
N PRO A 184 6.57 -7.94 -32.71
CA PRO A 184 7.55 -8.07 -33.79
C PRO A 184 7.01 -7.54 -35.14
N HIS A 185 7.89 -7.39 -36.14
CA HIS A 185 7.52 -6.75 -37.40
C HIS A 185 6.30 -7.40 -38.09
N ARG A 186 5.26 -6.59 -38.34
CA ARG A 186 3.92 -6.96 -38.85
C ARG A 186 2.96 -7.63 -37.85
N ASP A 187 3.28 -7.60 -36.56
CA ASP A 187 2.29 -7.80 -35.49
C ASP A 187 1.58 -6.46 -35.21
N ASN A 188 0.26 -6.43 -35.39
CA ASN A 188 -0.60 -5.29 -35.07
C ASN A 188 -0.84 -5.14 -33.55
N ARG A 189 -0.26 -6.00 -32.72
CA ARG A 189 -0.48 -5.99 -31.27
C ARG A 189 0.46 -5.04 -30.54
N VAL A 190 -0.11 -4.37 -29.55
CA VAL A 190 0.60 -3.60 -28.52
C VAL A 190 0.38 -4.29 -27.18
N TYR A 191 1.43 -4.30 -26.37
CA TYR A 191 1.51 -5.00 -25.11
C TYR A 191 1.76 -3.97 -24.01
N VAL A 192 0.82 -3.87 -23.04
CA VAL A 192 1.04 -3.13 -21.80
C VAL A 192 1.53 -4.14 -20.76
N HIS A 193 2.83 -4.14 -20.48
CA HIS A 193 3.44 -4.95 -19.43
C HIS A 193 3.32 -4.22 -18.09
N LEU A 194 2.94 -4.94 -17.04
CA LEU A 194 2.66 -4.41 -15.71
C LEU A 194 3.68 -5.00 -14.73
N CYS A 195 4.79 -4.28 -14.57
CA CYS A 195 6.01 -4.77 -13.95
C CYS A 195 6.24 -4.26 -12.52
N SER A 196 7.04 -5.01 -11.75
CA SER A 196 7.56 -4.60 -10.45
C SER A 196 8.62 -3.52 -10.63
N SER A 197 8.37 -2.31 -10.13
CA SER A 197 9.30 -1.17 -10.14
C SER A 197 10.58 -1.39 -9.31
N ILE A 198 10.77 -2.60 -8.77
CA ILE A 198 11.92 -2.96 -7.92
C ILE A 198 12.54 -4.33 -8.33
N THR A 199 12.06 -4.98 -9.39
CA THR A 199 12.73 -6.15 -10.03
C THR A 199 12.65 -6.19 -11.56
N GLY A 200 11.70 -5.52 -12.21
CA GLY A 200 11.48 -5.60 -13.66
C GLY A 200 10.69 -6.83 -14.10
N LEU A 201 10.46 -7.77 -13.20
CA LEU A 201 9.52 -8.88 -13.37
C LEU A 201 8.09 -8.34 -13.49
N ALA A 202 7.11 -9.23 -13.64
CA ALA A 202 5.72 -8.91 -13.31
C ALA A 202 5.62 -8.32 -11.87
N HIS A 203 4.56 -7.58 -11.60
CA HIS A 203 4.34 -6.91 -10.32
C HIS A 203 3.85 -7.90 -9.20
N PRO A 204 3.03 -7.54 -8.18
CA PRO A 204 2.25 -8.58 -7.36
C PRO A 204 0.70 -9.09 -7.00
N LEU A 205 -0.67 -8.87 -7.27
CA LEU A 205 -1.86 -8.09 -7.93
C LEU A 205 -2.50 -8.24 -9.40
N ALA A 206 -2.05 -7.54 -10.45
CA ALA A 206 -2.51 -7.39 -11.85
C ALA A 206 -2.79 -8.66 -12.68
N ARG A 207 -4.05 -9.09 -12.71
CA ARG A 207 -4.51 -10.37 -13.27
C ARG A 207 -3.98 -10.76 -14.66
N HIS A 208 -3.72 -9.77 -15.50
CA HIS A 208 -3.09 -9.94 -16.80
C HIS A 208 -1.80 -9.11 -16.81
N PRO A 209 -0.62 -9.72 -16.51
CA PRO A 209 0.66 -9.00 -16.40
C PRO A 209 1.11 -8.33 -17.70
N ARG A 210 0.48 -8.75 -18.80
CA ARG A 210 0.64 -8.20 -20.13
C ARG A 210 -0.73 -8.12 -20.79
N LEU A 211 -1.37 -6.96 -20.72
CA LEU A 211 -2.61 -6.67 -21.46
C LEU A 211 -2.27 -6.58 -22.96
N VAL A 212 -3.07 -7.21 -23.82
CA VAL A 212 -2.79 -7.30 -25.26
C VAL A 212 -3.90 -6.59 -26.05
N ALA A 213 -3.56 -5.58 -26.84
CA ALA A 213 -4.52 -4.89 -27.69
C ALA A 213 -4.19 -5.13 -29.17
N GLU A 214 -5.13 -5.67 -29.94
CA GLU A 214 -5.02 -5.97 -31.37
C GLU A 214 -5.68 -4.86 -32.20
N PHE A 215 -4.87 -4.15 -33.00
CA PHE A 215 -5.27 -2.93 -33.73
C PHE A 215 -5.73 -3.20 -35.17
N ASP A 216 -6.68 -2.38 -35.65
CA ASP A 216 -7.13 -2.31 -37.06
C ASP A 216 -6.16 -1.53 -37.98
N PHE A 217 -5.07 -1.03 -37.43
CA PHE A 217 -3.94 -0.42 -38.14
C PHE A 217 -2.61 -0.94 -37.59
N ASP A 218 -1.54 -0.90 -38.40
CA ASP A 218 -0.19 -1.22 -37.93
C ASP A 218 0.29 -0.10 -36.97
N PRO A 219 0.67 -0.40 -35.72
CA PRO A 219 1.16 0.62 -34.79
C PRO A 219 2.41 1.35 -35.33
N PRO A 220 2.76 2.54 -34.82
CA PRO A 220 3.97 3.25 -35.21
C PRO A 220 5.25 2.52 -34.77
N TYR A 221 6.39 2.84 -35.40
CA TYR A 221 7.70 2.28 -35.04
C TYR A 221 8.49 3.10 -34.03
N PHE A 222 8.10 4.35 -33.79
CA PHE A 222 8.86 5.31 -32.99
C PHE A 222 7.92 6.35 -32.34
N TRP A 223 8.47 7.08 -31.37
CA TRP A 223 7.87 8.26 -30.71
C TRP A 223 7.41 9.32 -31.75
N PRO A 224 6.33 10.11 -31.54
CA PRO A 224 5.49 10.26 -30.33
C PRO A 224 4.31 9.26 -30.26
N GLY A 225 4.43 8.12 -30.94
CA GLY A 225 3.33 7.19 -31.14
C GLY A 225 2.67 6.59 -29.89
N PHE A 226 3.36 6.55 -28.76
CA PHE A 226 2.95 5.86 -27.53
C PHE A 226 2.94 6.83 -26.34
N SER A 227 2.05 6.61 -25.37
CA SER A 227 2.15 7.23 -24.04
C SER A 227 1.35 6.42 -23.00
N ILE A 228 1.74 6.43 -21.72
CA ILE A 228 1.09 5.67 -20.64
C ILE A 228 1.09 6.44 -19.32
N GLU A 229 0.02 6.32 -18.53
CA GLU A 229 -0.11 6.91 -17.18
C GLU A 229 -0.84 5.93 -16.24
N ILE A 230 -0.52 6.00 -14.95
CA ILE A 230 -1.16 5.22 -13.88
C ILE A 230 -1.87 6.19 -12.92
N MET A 231 -3.13 5.88 -12.59
CA MET A 231 -3.88 6.53 -11.51
C MET A 231 -4.56 5.45 -10.65
N GLU A 232 -4.03 5.22 -9.44
CA GLU A 232 -4.53 4.19 -8.51
C GLU A 232 -4.67 2.81 -9.18
N HIS A 233 -5.90 2.32 -9.38
CA HIS A 233 -6.21 1.04 -10.00
C HIS A 233 -6.38 1.11 -11.53
N VAL A 234 -6.30 2.31 -12.13
CA VAL A 234 -6.49 2.53 -13.57
C VAL A 234 -5.15 2.71 -14.29
N VAL A 235 -4.97 2.00 -15.41
CA VAL A 235 -3.91 2.28 -16.39
C VAL A 235 -4.53 2.75 -17.70
N LEU A 236 -3.90 3.76 -18.30
CA LEU A 236 -4.31 4.30 -19.59
C LEU A 236 -3.15 4.25 -20.57
N ALA A 237 -3.35 3.60 -21.72
CA ALA A 237 -2.39 3.60 -22.82
C ALA A 237 -2.92 4.37 -24.04
N LYS A 238 -2.10 5.29 -24.56
CA LYS A 238 -2.27 5.93 -25.87
C LYS A 238 -1.45 5.18 -26.91
N VAL A 239 -2.10 4.85 -28.03
CA VAL A 239 -1.43 4.45 -29.27
C VAL A 239 -1.96 5.31 -30.40
N SER A 240 -1.08 6.04 -31.06
CA SER A 240 -1.40 7.01 -32.11
C SER A 240 -0.50 6.81 -33.32
N HIS A 241 -1.01 6.99 -34.54
CA HIS A 241 -0.24 6.85 -35.77
C HIS A 241 -0.21 8.19 -36.52
N PRO A 242 0.80 9.05 -36.29
CA PRO A 242 0.84 10.44 -36.76
C PRO A 242 0.49 10.59 -38.25
N HIS A 243 1.24 9.93 -39.14
CA HIS A 243 1.02 9.95 -40.59
C HIS A 243 -0.37 9.49 -41.11
N THR A 244 -1.26 8.98 -40.26
CA THR A 244 -2.66 8.66 -40.64
C THR A 244 -3.70 9.34 -39.73
N HIS A 245 -3.26 10.16 -38.77
CA HIS A 245 -4.07 10.83 -37.74
C HIS A 245 -5.14 9.91 -37.15
N LYS A 246 -4.70 8.75 -36.67
CA LYS A 246 -5.52 7.81 -35.89
C LYS A 246 -4.97 7.75 -34.48
N TYR A 247 -5.86 7.62 -33.50
CA TYR A 247 -5.48 7.25 -32.14
C TYR A 247 -6.51 6.36 -31.46
N GLU A 248 -6.02 5.60 -30.49
CA GLU A 248 -6.80 4.93 -29.46
C GLU A 248 -6.22 5.33 -28.10
N LEU A 249 -7.09 5.74 -27.18
CA LEU A 249 -6.83 5.71 -25.74
C LEU A 249 -7.61 4.52 -25.18
N LEU A 250 -6.92 3.64 -24.48
CA LEU A 250 -7.47 2.42 -23.93
C LEU A 250 -7.29 2.45 -22.41
N ILE A 251 -8.39 2.29 -21.67
CA ILE A 251 -8.45 2.42 -20.22
C ILE A 251 -8.83 1.05 -19.63
N TRP A 252 -7.99 0.52 -18.75
CA TRP A 252 -8.25 -0.71 -18.00
C TRP A 252 -8.14 -0.45 -16.50
N ASP A 253 -8.91 -1.21 -15.72
CA ASP A 253 -8.48 -1.57 -14.37
C ASP A 253 -7.29 -2.53 -14.51
N TRP A 254 -6.10 -2.05 -14.15
CA TRP A 254 -4.89 -2.86 -14.27
C TRP A 254 -4.81 -3.95 -13.19
N ARG A 255 -5.70 -3.92 -12.19
CA ARG A 255 -5.80 -4.94 -11.15
C ARG A 255 -6.52 -6.18 -11.64
N SER A 256 -7.76 -6.03 -12.10
CA SER A 256 -8.55 -7.15 -12.63
C SER A 256 -8.28 -7.48 -14.11
N GLY A 257 -7.65 -6.55 -14.84
CA GLY A 257 -7.54 -6.58 -16.30
C GLY A 257 -8.83 -6.18 -17.03
N ALA A 258 -9.88 -5.76 -16.32
CA ALA A 258 -11.15 -5.34 -16.91
C ALA A 258 -10.96 -4.10 -17.79
N PHE A 259 -11.50 -4.15 -19.01
CA PHE A 259 -11.51 -3.02 -19.92
C PHE A 259 -12.66 -2.07 -19.58
N LEU A 260 -12.34 -0.81 -19.26
CA LEU A 260 -13.29 0.18 -18.76
C LEU A 260 -13.84 1.05 -19.90
N ASN A 261 -12.95 1.64 -20.71
CA ASN A 261 -13.34 2.59 -21.75
C ASN A 261 -12.36 2.64 -22.94
N ARG A 262 -12.90 2.91 -24.13
CA ARG A 262 -12.18 3.24 -25.36
C ARG A 262 -12.48 4.68 -25.76
N ILE A 263 -11.45 5.47 -26.08
CA ILE A 263 -11.63 6.78 -26.75
C ILE A 263 -10.83 6.74 -28.05
N SER A 264 -11.46 7.06 -29.17
CA SER A 264 -10.92 6.77 -30.50
C SER A 264 -11.07 7.94 -31.46
N SER A 265 -10.12 8.10 -32.38
CA SER A 265 -10.30 8.94 -33.57
C SER A 265 -9.71 8.28 -34.82
N ARG A 266 -10.25 8.69 -35.97
CA ARG A 266 -9.82 8.28 -37.31
C ARG A 266 -9.47 9.47 -38.21
N GLY A 267 -9.34 10.67 -37.62
CA GLY A 267 -8.97 11.91 -38.28
C GLY A 267 -8.53 12.98 -37.27
N GLY A 268 -7.58 12.64 -36.39
CA GLY A 268 -7.07 13.53 -35.36
C GLY A 268 -5.84 13.02 -34.62
N ILE A 269 -5.30 13.89 -33.77
CA ILE A 269 -4.20 13.66 -32.82
C ILE A 269 -4.70 13.94 -31.40
N CYS A 270 -4.07 13.36 -30.38
CA CYS A 270 -4.40 13.69 -28.99
C CYS A 270 -3.26 13.53 -28.00
N ASP A 271 -3.45 14.14 -26.84
CA ASP A 271 -2.78 13.78 -25.60
C ASP A 271 -3.75 13.91 -24.42
N PHE A 272 -3.44 13.31 -23.26
CA PHE A 272 -4.41 13.11 -22.19
C PHE A 272 -3.81 13.35 -20.79
N THR A 273 -4.66 13.68 -19.81
CA THR A 273 -4.28 13.76 -18.41
C THR A 273 -5.49 13.61 -17.48
N PHE A 274 -5.29 13.10 -16.26
CA PHE A 274 -6.39 12.86 -15.31
C PHE A 274 -6.77 14.14 -14.54
N LEU A 275 -8.07 14.48 -14.54
CA LEU A 275 -8.61 15.61 -13.77
C LEU A 275 -8.85 15.23 -12.31
N ASP A 276 -9.44 14.07 -12.07
CA ASP A 276 -9.64 13.46 -10.74
C ASP A 276 -9.82 11.94 -10.89
N GLN A 277 -10.11 11.23 -9.80
CA GLN A 277 -10.29 9.76 -9.77
C GLN A 277 -11.34 9.22 -10.77
N GLN A 278 -12.25 10.06 -11.29
CA GLN A 278 -13.37 9.65 -12.15
C GLN A 278 -13.36 10.31 -13.54
N HIS A 279 -12.49 11.29 -13.79
CA HIS A 279 -12.54 12.11 -15.01
C HIS A 279 -11.20 12.22 -15.73
N LEU A 280 -11.22 11.93 -17.03
CA LEU A 280 -10.08 12.10 -17.94
C LEU A 280 -10.29 13.33 -18.83
N VAL A 281 -9.25 14.16 -18.99
CA VAL A 281 -9.20 15.24 -19.99
C VAL A 281 -8.31 14.81 -21.16
N VAL A 282 -8.80 15.02 -22.38
CA VAL A 282 -8.09 14.73 -23.63
C VAL A 282 -8.01 16.03 -24.44
N SER A 283 -6.80 16.50 -24.70
CA SER A 283 -6.54 17.52 -25.72
C SER A 283 -6.63 16.84 -27.08
N SER A 284 -7.49 17.34 -27.98
CA SER A 284 -7.78 16.72 -29.27
C SER A 284 -7.66 17.74 -30.40
N GLY A 285 -6.74 17.48 -31.34
CA GLY A 285 -6.69 18.15 -32.63
C GLY A 285 -7.39 17.26 -33.66
N THR A 286 -8.42 17.77 -34.33
CA THR A 286 -9.20 17.01 -35.32
C THR A 286 -9.30 17.76 -36.66
N ARG A 287 -9.76 17.04 -37.68
CA ARG A 287 -9.99 17.57 -39.03
C ARG A 287 -11.49 17.76 -39.29
N SER A 288 -11.92 18.94 -39.72
CA SER A 288 -13.26 19.14 -40.30
C SER A 288 -13.30 18.72 -41.78
N ASP A 289 -12.17 18.80 -42.47
CA ASP A 289 -12.01 18.44 -43.88
C ASP A 289 -11.12 17.20 -44.13
N GLN A 290 -10.91 16.81 -45.39
CA GLN A 290 -10.10 15.62 -45.73
C GLN A 290 -8.58 15.87 -45.68
N ILE A 291 -8.11 17.09 -45.40
CA ILE A 291 -6.75 17.53 -45.73
C ILE A 291 -5.98 17.98 -44.47
N HIS A 292 -6.55 18.78 -43.57
CA HIS A 292 -5.78 19.46 -42.49
C HIS A 292 -6.41 19.38 -41.08
N LEU A 293 -5.57 19.49 -40.05
CA LEU A 293 -5.96 19.57 -38.63
C LEU A 293 -6.29 21.02 -38.29
N ASP A 294 -7.57 21.33 -38.24
CA ASP A 294 -8.16 22.68 -38.22
C ASP A 294 -8.98 22.98 -36.94
N THR A 295 -9.27 21.94 -36.15
CA THR A 295 -10.20 22.00 -35.02
C THR A 295 -9.49 21.56 -33.75
N LEU A 296 -9.55 22.39 -32.69
CA LEU A 296 -8.91 22.13 -31.40
C LEU A 296 -9.95 22.14 -30.26
N GLU A 297 -10.07 21.01 -29.55
CA GLU A 297 -10.99 20.84 -28.41
C GLU A 297 -10.27 20.25 -27.18
N LEU A 298 -10.74 20.60 -25.98
CA LEU A 298 -10.55 19.81 -24.77
C LEU A 298 -11.81 18.98 -24.52
N LEU A 299 -11.67 17.66 -24.51
CA LEU A 299 -12.73 16.70 -24.29
C LEU A 299 -12.60 16.12 -22.89
N VAL A 300 -13.69 16.02 -22.13
CA VAL A 300 -13.70 15.39 -20.80
C VAL A 300 -14.59 14.16 -20.82
N PHE A 301 -14.07 13.03 -20.34
CA PHE A 301 -14.76 11.74 -20.27
C PHE A 301 -14.90 11.30 -18.82
N ALA A 302 -16.03 10.65 -18.49
CA ALA A 302 -16.19 9.94 -17.23
C ALA A 302 -15.68 8.49 -17.38
N ILE A 303 -14.94 8.01 -16.39
CA ILE A 303 -14.43 6.64 -16.32
C ILE A 303 -15.55 5.76 -15.75
N SER A 304 -15.83 4.63 -16.40
CA SER A 304 -17.00 3.80 -16.14
C SER A 304 -16.67 2.62 -15.21
N ASN A 305 -17.42 2.47 -14.11
CA ASN A 305 -17.22 1.40 -13.12
C ASN A 305 -18.20 0.21 -13.29
N ASP A 306 -19.08 0.23 -14.29
CA ASP A 306 -20.05 -0.85 -14.53
C ASP A 306 -19.35 -2.11 -15.08
N SER A 307 -19.22 -3.13 -14.23
CA SER A 307 -18.59 -4.44 -14.53
C SER A 307 -19.34 -5.30 -15.57
N SER A 308 -20.39 -4.75 -16.21
CA SER A 308 -21.12 -5.39 -17.31
C SER A 308 -20.36 -5.39 -18.65
N ALA A 309 -19.27 -4.61 -18.77
CA ALA A 309 -18.41 -4.59 -19.95
C ALA A 309 -17.65 -5.93 -20.11
N CYS A 310 -17.69 -6.49 -21.33
CA CYS A 310 -17.25 -7.85 -21.63
C CYS A 310 -15.77 -8.12 -21.27
N ALA A 311 -15.54 -8.80 -20.14
CA ALA A 311 -14.22 -9.32 -19.78
C ALA A 311 -13.83 -10.50 -20.68
N THR A 312 -12.90 -10.29 -21.60
CA THR A 312 -12.29 -11.35 -22.41
C THR A 312 -11.38 -12.23 -21.54
N SER A 313 -11.52 -13.55 -21.65
CA SER A 313 -10.97 -14.52 -20.68
C SER A 313 -9.44 -14.66 -20.67
N ASP A 314 -8.74 -13.97 -21.56
CA ASP A 314 -7.28 -14.05 -21.73
C ASP A 314 -6.56 -12.69 -21.56
N GLY A 315 -7.29 -11.59 -21.36
CA GLY A 315 -6.72 -10.23 -21.34
C GLY A 315 -6.30 -9.71 -22.71
N SER A 316 -6.79 -10.33 -23.79
CA SER A 316 -6.68 -9.81 -25.14
C SER A 316 -7.91 -8.99 -25.52
N LEU A 317 -7.70 -7.85 -26.19
CA LEU A 317 -8.73 -6.93 -26.60
C LEU A 317 -8.65 -6.68 -28.10
N ARG A 318 -9.74 -6.96 -28.82
CA ARG A 318 -9.91 -6.53 -30.21
C ARG A 318 -10.56 -5.17 -30.24
N ILE A 319 -9.79 -4.17 -30.68
CA ILE A 319 -10.21 -2.77 -30.65
C ILE A 319 -11.43 -2.54 -31.56
N ALA A 320 -11.54 -3.29 -32.66
CA ALA A 320 -12.68 -3.22 -33.57
C ALA A 320 -14.03 -3.63 -32.92
N ASP A 321 -14.00 -4.50 -31.91
CA ASP A 321 -15.20 -5.06 -31.27
C ASP A 321 -15.68 -4.20 -30.08
N SER A 322 -14.91 -3.18 -29.68
CA SER A 322 -15.18 -2.31 -28.52
C SER A 322 -15.86 -1.00 -28.90
N LEU A 323 -16.96 -0.66 -28.21
CA LEU A 323 -17.64 0.64 -28.31
C LEU A 323 -16.73 1.80 -27.90
N VAL A 324 -16.92 2.97 -28.52
CA VAL A 324 -16.19 4.21 -28.20
C VAL A 324 -17.03 5.05 -27.23
N SER A 325 -16.41 5.55 -26.16
CA SER A 325 -17.03 6.48 -25.22
C SER A 325 -17.22 7.87 -25.82
N GLU A 326 -18.36 8.51 -25.54
CA GLU A 326 -18.59 9.94 -25.81
C GLU A 326 -18.15 10.82 -24.62
N PRO A 327 -17.70 12.06 -24.83
CA PRO A 327 -17.32 12.96 -23.75
C PRO A 327 -18.56 13.57 -23.07
N ILE A 328 -18.46 13.80 -21.76
CA ILE A 328 -19.49 14.50 -20.97
C ILE A 328 -19.43 16.02 -21.14
N LEU A 329 -18.24 16.56 -21.47
CA LEU A 329 -17.98 17.98 -21.66
C LEU A 329 -16.99 18.19 -22.80
N ARG A 330 -17.24 19.17 -23.68
CA ARG A 330 -16.30 19.68 -24.68
C ARG A 330 -16.07 21.17 -24.46
N LEU A 331 -14.81 21.59 -24.48
CA LEU A 331 -14.42 23.00 -24.43
C LEU A 331 -13.67 23.33 -25.72
N GLY A 332 -14.32 24.07 -26.62
CA GLY A 332 -13.76 24.44 -27.91
C GLY A 332 -12.81 25.64 -27.81
N PHE A 333 -11.73 25.61 -28.58
CA PHE A 333 -10.88 26.77 -28.86
C PHE A 333 -11.44 27.58 -30.04
N PRO A 334 -10.86 28.75 -30.37
CA PRO A 334 -11.23 29.50 -31.57
C PRO A 334 -10.90 28.78 -32.88
N GLN A 335 -11.46 29.29 -33.97
CA GLN A 335 -11.17 28.83 -35.32
C GLN A 335 -9.70 29.10 -35.69
N ILE A 336 -9.04 28.09 -36.25
CA ILE A 336 -7.66 28.15 -36.75
C ILE A 336 -7.71 28.65 -38.21
N LYS A 337 -6.75 29.50 -38.61
CA LYS A 337 -6.69 30.04 -39.98
C LYS A 337 -6.43 28.94 -41.03
N ASP A 338 -6.99 29.08 -42.24
CA ASP A 338 -6.79 28.17 -43.39
C ASP A 338 -5.33 27.79 -43.69
N LEU A 339 -4.37 28.70 -43.48
CA LEU A 339 -2.93 28.47 -43.70
C LEU A 339 -2.24 27.72 -42.55
N SER A 340 -2.84 27.73 -41.36
CA SER A 340 -2.28 27.20 -40.12
C SER A 340 -2.68 25.74 -39.91
N LYS A 341 -1.72 24.93 -39.46
CA LYS A 341 -1.93 23.50 -39.21
C LYS A 341 -1.34 23.15 -37.87
N ILE A 342 -2.12 22.52 -37.01
CA ILE A 342 -1.63 22.02 -35.72
C ILE A 342 -0.48 21.05 -36.01
N SER A 343 0.72 21.32 -35.46
CA SER A 343 1.86 20.42 -35.60
C SER A 343 1.65 19.18 -34.73
N GLU A 344 2.16 18.03 -35.20
CA GLU A 344 2.22 16.81 -34.40
C GLU A 344 3.42 16.83 -33.43
N THR A 345 4.40 17.72 -33.65
CA THR A 345 5.50 18.02 -32.72
C THR A 345 5.05 19.00 -31.64
N GLY A 346 5.54 18.85 -30.40
CA GLY A 346 5.14 19.65 -29.24
C GLY A 346 3.66 19.59 -28.81
N PHE A 347 2.82 18.70 -29.36
CA PHE A 347 1.40 18.58 -28.98
C PHE A 347 1.22 17.67 -27.75
N PHE A 348 1.02 18.24 -26.57
CA PHE A 348 0.81 17.48 -25.33
C PHE A 348 0.02 18.22 -24.24
N ILE A 349 -0.49 17.49 -23.25
CA ILE A 349 -1.17 18.03 -22.06
C ILE A 349 -0.75 17.28 -20.78
N ARG A 350 -0.48 18.01 -19.69
CA ARG A 350 0.00 17.47 -18.42
C ARG A 350 -0.72 18.11 -17.22
N SER A 351 -0.95 17.34 -16.16
CA SER A 351 -1.28 17.85 -14.81
C SER A 351 -0.66 16.99 -13.72
N GLN A 352 0.66 17.10 -13.55
CA GLN A 352 1.41 16.35 -12.55
C GLN A 352 1.45 17.08 -11.17
N PRO A 353 1.48 16.34 -10.04
CA PRO A 353 1.31 14.90 -9.94
C PRO A 353 -0.14 14.48 -10.20
N THR A 354 -0.31 13.30 -10.79
CA THR A 354 -1.61 12.65 -11.06
C THR A 354 -2.47 12.62 -9.78
N PRO A 355 -3.81 12.81 -9.86
CA PRO A 355 -4.69 12.74 -8.70
C PRO A 355 -4.48 11.48 -7.86
N GLY A 356 -4.63 11.61 -6.54
CA GLY A 356 -4.33 10.57 -5.54
C GLY A 356 -2.86 10.47 -5.14
N ARG A 357 -1.90 10.80 -6.02
CA ARG A 357 -0.45 10.68 -5.76
C ARG A 357 0.08 11.72 -4.76
N ALA A 358 1.20 11.40 -4.12
CA ALA A 358 1.75 12.20 -3.02
C ALA A 358 2.55 13.43 -3.49
N MET A 359 2.09 14.63 -3.14
CA MET A 359 2.86 15.88 -3.35
C MET A 359 3.90 16.10 -2.23
N HIS A 360 3.56 15.84 -0.96
CA HIS A 360 4.51 16.07 0.14
C HIS A 360 4.28 15.14 1.33
N LYS A 361 5.38 14.59 1.88
CA LYS A 361 5.39 13.66 3.01
C LYS A 361 6.07 14.32 4.22
N SER A 362 5.27 14.74 5.19
CA SER A 362 5.70 15.29 6.48
C SER A 362 4.85 14.65 7.59
N SER A 363 4.36 15.38 8.59
CA SER A 363 3.45 14.85 9.63
C SER A 363 2.18 14.17 9.08
N ALA A 364 1.79 14.43 7.84
CA ALA A 364 0.93 13.57 7.04
C ALA A 364 1.43 13.56 5.58
N THR A 365 0.85 12.68 4.74
CA THR A 365 1.01 12.77 3.29
C THR A 365 -0.09 13.66 2.70
N PHE A 366 0.32 14.74 2.05
CA PHE A 366 -0.54 15.64 1.29
C PHE A 366 -0.61 15.18 -0.17
N VAL A 367 -1.82 15.01 -0.70
CA VAL A 367 -2.11 14.52 -2.06
C VAL A 367 -2.91 15.55 -2.85
N CYS A 368 -2.79 15.55 -4.18
CA CYS A 368 -3.75 16.25 -5.05
C CYS A 368 -5.03 15.41 -5.15
N ALA A 369 -6.17 15.93 -4.70
CA ALA A 369 -7.46 15.26 -4.93
C ALA A 369 -7.97 15.42 -6.38
N TYR A 370 -7.46 16.43 -7.09
CA TYR A 370 -7.76 16.75 -8.48
C TYR A 370 -6.62 17.59 -9.06
N ALA A 371 -6.51 17.65 -10.39
CA ALA A 371 -5.63 18.56 -11.10
C ALA A 371 -6.07 20.02 -10.84
N THR A 372 -5.26 20.78 -10.10
CA THR A 372 -5.52 22.21 -9.84
C THR A 372 -5.20 23.09 -11.04
N THR A 373 -4.25 22.67 -11.88
CA THR A 373 -3.87 23.36 -13.11
C THR A 373 -3.44 22.32 -14.14
N LEU A 374 -3.91 22.47 -15.37
CA LEU A 374 -3.45 21.68 -16.52
C LEU A 374 -2.55 22.58 -17.37
N SER A 375 -1.51 22.03 -17.97
CA SER A 375 -0.65 22.73 -18.94
C SER A 375 -0.68 21.99 -20.27
N MET A 376 -0.94 22.72 -21.34
CA MET A 376 -1.11 22.23 -22.70
C MET A 376 -0.15 22.97 -23.63
N THR A 377 0.55 22.23 -24.49
CA THR A 377 1.47 22.78 -25.49
C THR A 377 1.04 22.35 -26.89
N PHE A 378 1.22 23.23 -27.87
CA PHE A 378 1.14 22.95 -29.31
C PHE A 378 1.86 24.06 -30.11
N CYS A 379 2.15 23.83 -31.40
CA CYS A 379 2.59 24.87 -32.33
C CYS A 379 1.85 24.75 -33.67
N PHE A 380 1.95 25.78 -34.51
CA PHE A 380 1.40 25.78 -35.88
C PHE A 380 2.54 25.66 -36.90
N ARG A 381 2.36 24.85 -37.96
CA ARG A 381 3.29 24.79 -39.11
C ARG A 381 2.68 25.41 -40.35
N GLU A 382 3.51 26.12 -41.11
CA GLU A 382 3.21 26.56 -42.47
C GLU A 382 3.08 25.37 -43.44
N ALA A 383 2.32 25.56 -44.52
CA ALA A 383 2.10 24.56 -45.56
C ALA A 383 3.35 24.22 -46.40
N ALA A 384 4.37 25.07 -46.45
CA ALA A 384 5.58 24.88 -47.25
C ALA A 384 6.80 25.65 -46.70
N ALA A 385 8.00 25.05 -46.82
CA ALA A 385 9.31 25.61 -46.46
C ALA A 385 9.61 25.78 -44.94
N GLY A 386 10.77 26.37 -44.64
CA GLY A 386 11.33 26.57 -43.30
C GLY A 386 12.32 25.47 -42.83
N TRP A 387 13.52 25.87 -42.41
CA TRP A 387 14.41 25.09 -41.52
C TRP A 387 14.51 25.71 -40.10
N GLU A 388 13.92 26.89 -39.90
CA GLU A 388 13.73 27.52 -38.59
C GLU A 388 12.42 26.98 -37.98
N GLY A 389 12.38 26.80 -36.66
CA GLY A 389 11.25 26.19 -35.96
C GLY A 389 10.09 27.18 -35.72
N PRO A 390 8.82 26.74 -35.74
CA PRO A 390 7.69 27.59 -35.39
C PRO A 390 7.60 27.81 -33.86
N PRO A 391 7.07 28.95 -33.40
CA PRO A 391 6.89 29.24 -31.97
C PRO A 391 5.87 28.31 -31.31
N TYR A 392 6.12 27.96 -30.04
CA TYR A 392 5.27 27.07 -29.25
C TYR A 392 4.34 27.86 -28.32
N TYR A 393 3.05 27.51 -28.36
CA TYR A 393 2.01 28.06 -27.48
C TYR A 393 1.91 27.20 -26.23
N ARG A 394 2.10 27.80 -25.05
CA ARG A 394 1.95 27.14 -23.75
C ARG A 394 0.75 27.71 -23.00
N VAL A 395 -0.24 26.86 -22.73
CA VAL A 395 -1.55 27.22 -22.19
C VAL A 395 -1.78 26.56 -20.83
N PHE A 396 -1.85 27.37 -19.79
CA PHE A 396 -2.22 26.93 -18.43
C PHE A 396 -3.72 27.11 -18.23
N ILE A 397 -4.38 26.13 -17.63
CA ILE A 397 -5.85 26.01 -17.54
C ILE A 397 -6.27 25.70 -16.09
N ASP A 398 -7.27 26.41 -15.56
CA ASP A 398 -7.87 26.14 -14.24
C ASP A 398 -8.65 24.82 -14.24
N GLY A 399 -8.12 23.80 -13.57
CA GLY A 399 -8.80 22.51 -13.42
C GLY A 399 -10.02 22.56 -12.48
N LYS A 400 -10.08 23.52 -11.54
CA LYS A 400 -11.28 23.73 -10.73
C LYS A 400 -12.44 24.21 -11.60
N PHE A 401 -12.20 25.12 -12.54
CA PHE A 401 -13.22 25.57 -13.49
C PHE A 401 -13.82 24.39 -14.25
N ILE A 402 -13.00 23.48 -14.79
CA ILE A 402 -13.48 22.30 -15.53
C ILE A 402 -14.36 21.42 -14.62
N ARG A 403 -13.89 21.12 -13.40
CA ARG A 403 -14.63 20.27 -12.45
C ARG A 403 -15.95 20.92 -11.99
N ASP A 404 -15.98 22.23 -11.79
CA ASP A 404 -17.20 22.97 -11.44
C ASP A 404 -18.20 23.02 -12.63
N GLN A 405 -17.72 22.93 -13.89
CA GLN A 405 -18.58 22.73 -15.07
C GLN A 405 -19.15 21.31 -15.15
N ILE A 406 -18.46 20.28 -14.65
CA ILE A 406 -18.96 18.90 -14.55
C ILE A 406 -20.05 18.82 -13.47
N ARG A 407 -19.79 19.37 -12.27
CA ARG A 407 -20.75 19.42 -11.14
C ARG A 407 -22.07 20.15 -11.47
N THR A 408 -22.08 20.95 -12.53
CA THR A 408 -23.25 21.71 -13.03
C THR A 408 -23.83 21.15 -14.32
N ALA A 409 -23.42 19.94 -14.75
CA ALA A 409 -24.04 19.21 -15.85
C ALA A 409 -25.21 18.33 -15.35
N PRO A 410 -26.40 18.35 -15.98
CA PRO A 410 -27.47 17.42 -15.64
C PRO A 410 -27.14 15.98 -16.06
N LEU A 411 -27.27 15.01 -15.14
CA LEU A 411 -27.00 13.58 -15.40
C LEU A 411 -27.87 12.97 -16.52
N GLU A 412 -29.02 13.58 -16.85
CA GLU A 412 -29.96 13.09 -17.86
C GLU A 412 -29.77 13.73 -19.25
N SER A 413 -28.75 14.58 -19.43
CA SER A 413 -28.47 15.27 -20.69
C SER A 413 -27.10 14.90 -21.27
N GLY A 414 -27.02 14.75 -22.59
CA GLY A 414 -25.77 14.44 -23.30
C GLY A 414 -24.75 15.59 -23.29
N THR A 415 -23.62 15.34 -23.96
CA THR A 415 -22.41 16.18 -24.02
C THR A 415 -22.65 17.69 -23.92
N LYS A 416 -22.19 18.31 -22.82
CA LYS A 416 -22.18 19.76 -22.62
C LYS A 416 -21.08 20.37 -23.50
N VAL A 417 -21.37 21.45 -24.23
CA VAL A 417 -20.40 22.12 -25.12
C VAL A 417 -20.21 23.58 -24.69
N LEU A 418 -18.96 24.01 -24.54
CA LEU A 418 -18.57 25.37 -24.17
C LEU A 418 -17.68 26.00 -25.26
N PRO A 419 -18.15 27.00 -26.04
CA PRO A 419 -17.32 27.72 -27.00
C PRO A 419 -16.32 28.63 -26.27
N TRP A 420 -15.18 28.92 -26.90
CA TRP A 420 -14.06 29.69 -26.32
C TRP A 420 -14.48 30.91 -25.50
N SER A 421 -15.32 31.77 -26.07
CA SER A 421 -15.83 33.01 -25.46
C SER A 421 -16.60 32.82 -24.14
N SER A 422 -17.01 31.60 -23.81
CA SER A 422 -17.69 31.26 -22.55
C SER A 422 -16.75 30.79 -21.43
N TRP A 423 -15.51 30.38 -21.74
CA TRP A 423 -14.59 29.75 -20.78
C TRP A 423 -13.15 30.29 -20.85
N GLY A 424 -12.58 30.35 -22.05
CA GLY A 424 -11.15 30.45 -22.29
C GLY A 424 -10.49 31.67 -21.67
N THR A 425 -11.07 32.85 -21.86
CA THR A 425 -10.48 34.13 -21.41
C THR A 425 -10.20 34.19 -19.92
N ASN A 426 -11.05 33.58 -19.08
CA ASN A 426 -10.89 33.64 -17.62
C ASN A 426 -10.27 32.36 -17.04
N ALA A 427 -10.48 31.21 -17.68
CA ALA A 427 -9.95 29.92 -17.22
C ALA A 427 -8.51 29.63 -17.67
N THR A 428 -7.93 30.42 -18.60
CA THR A 428 -6.59 30.16 -19.15
C THR A 428 -5.58 31.31 -18.99
N ARG A 429 -4.28 30.99 -19.04
CA ARG A 429 -3.16 31.92 -19.30
C ARG A 429 -2.28 31.33 -20.40
N TRP A 430 -1.94 32.15 -21.39
CA TRP A 430 -1.12 31.76 -22.53
C TRP A 430 0.25 32.44 -22.48
N PHE A 431 1.26 31.75 -22.99
CA PHE A 431 2.60 32.25 -23.25
C PHE A 431 3.10 31.74 -24.60
N ILE A 432 3.97 32.52 -25.23
CA ILE A 432 4.80 32.10 -26.36
C ILE A 432 6.16 31.66 -25.80
N ALA A 433 6.76 30.63 -26.41
CA ALA A 433 8.15 30.21 -26.19
C ALA A 433 8.79 29.87 -27.55
N LEU A 434 10.08 30.18 -27.71
CA LEU A 434 10.80 29.96 -28.96
C LEU A 434 11.29 28.51 -29.11
N ASP A 435 11.74 27.88 -28.02
CA ASP A 435 12.25 26.51 -28.02
C ASP A 435 11.13 25.45 -27.88
N GLU A 436 11.30 24.30 -28.54
CA GLU A 436 10.42 23.14 -28.30
C GLU A 436 10.66 22.60 -26.89
N PRO A 437 9.64 22.56 -26.01
CA PRO A 437 9.82 22.01 -24.67
C PRO A 437 10.05 20.49 -24.72
N ASP A 438 11.19 20.05 -24.19
CA ASP A 438 11.55 18.63 -24.00
C ASP A 438 10.41 17.85 -23.32
N HIS A 439 9.62 17.12 -24.11
CA HIS A 439 8.37 16.46 -23.73
C HIS A 439 8.48 15.42 -22.59
N TRP A 440 9.69 14.99 -22.24
CA TRP A 440 10.02 14.17 -21.07
C TRP A 440 10.01 14.96 -19.75
N ILE A 441 10.21 16.28 -19.78
CA ILE A 441 10.54 17.10 -18.60
C ILE A 441 9.32 17.36 -17.70
N CYS A 442 9.44 16.98 -16.41
CA CYS A 442 8.42 17.21 -15.39
C CYS A 442 8.47 18.67 -14.88
N TRP A 443 7.94 19.60 -15.68
CA TRP A 443 7.89 21.02 -15.29
C TRP A 443 6.87 21.32 -14.20
N MET A 444 5.89 20.45 -13.93
CA MET A 444 4.72 20.79 -13.10
C MET A 444 4.57 19.99 -11.81
N SER A 445 4.11 20.69 -10.76
CA SER A 445 3.73 20.08 -9.49
C SER A 445 2.54 20.83 -8.86
N GLY A 446 1.33 20.34 -9.13
CA GLY A 446 0.08 20.98 -8.73
C GLY A 446 -0.18 22.24 -9.55
N SER A 447 -0.32 23.39 -8.87
CA SER A 447 -0.48 24.70 -9.53
C SER A 447 0.84 25.33 -9.98
N ARG A 448 1.98 24.64 -9.81
CA ARG A 448 3.32 25.19 -10.05
C ARG A 448 3.93 24.68 -11.33
N TYR A 449 4.63 25.56 -12.05
CA TYR A 449 5.38 25.29 -13.26
C TYR A 449 6.78 25.91 -13.17
N ILE A 450 7.79 25.30 -13.78
CA ILE A 450 9.16 25.84 -13.85
C ILE A 450 9.63 26.06 -15.30
N ALA A 451 10.32 27.18 -15.51
CA ALA A 451 11.11 27.43 -16.71
C ALA A 451 12.57 27.71 -16.36
N SER A 452 13.48 27.25 -17.23
CA SER A 452 14.85 27.75 -17.31
C SER A 452 14.84 29.13 -17.98
N LEU A 453 15.87 29.96 -17.74
CA LEU A 453 16.02 31.26 -18.38
C LEU A 453 17.24 31.21 -19.33
N PRO A 454 17.11 31.49 -20.64
CA PRO A 454 18.17 31.22 -21.63
C PRO A 454 19.53 31.92 -21.42
N ASN A 455 19.61 32.97 -20.60
CA ASN A 455 20.78 33.85 -20.55
C ASN A 455 21.67 33.74 -19.29
N GLN A 456 21.23 33.12 -18.19
CA GLN A 456 22.00 32.98 -16.92
C GLN A 456 21.55 31.73 -16.13
N PRO A 457 22.34 31.22 -15.16
CA PRO A 457 22.01 30.01 -14.38
C PRO A 457 20.89 30.23 -13.34
N HIS A 458 19.72 30.66 -13.82
CA HIS A 458 18.57 31.04 -13.02
C HIS A 458 17.32 30.34 -13.55
N TYR A 459 16.56 29.74 -12.64
CA TYR A 459 15.24 29.19 -12.91
C TYR A 459 14.16 30.14 -12.37
N CYS A 460 12.95 30.04 -12.92
CA CYS A 460 11.80 30.75 -12.38
C CYS A 460 10.60 29.80 -12.20
N VAL A 461 9.89 29.97 -11.08
CA VAL A 461 8.72 29.17 -10.70
C VAL A 461 7.48 30.04 -10.81
N PHE A 462 6.55 29.61 -11.65
CA PHE A 462 5.20 30.15 -11.75
C PHE A 462 4.28 29.36 -10.81
N ASP A 463 3.40 30.03 -10.06
CA ASP A 463 2.29 29.40 -9.30
C ASP A 463 0.97 30.04 -9.76
N PHE A 464 0.11 29.24 -10.39
CA PHE A 464 -1.16 29.66 -10.98
C PHE A 464 -2.34 29.58 -10.00
N SER A 465 -2.12 29.22 -8.73
CA SER A 465 -3.20 29.15 -7.73
C SER A 465 -3.74 30.55 -7.38
N PRO A 466 -4.98 30.91 -7.74
CA PRO A 466 -5.49 32.27 -7.51
C PRO A 466 -5.56 32.62 -6.01
N ARG A 467 -5.76 31.60 -5.15
CA ARG A 467 -5.76 31.73 -3.70
C ARG A 467 -4.37 32.04 -3.13
N ILE A 468 -3.30 31.54 -3.76
CA ILE A 468 -1.91 31.85 -3.36
C ILE A 468 -1.51 33.24 -3.87
N VAL A 469 -1.84 33.58 -5.12
CA VAL A 469 -1.57 34.91 -5.71
C VAL A 469 -2.20 36.03 -4.86
N GLY A 470 -3.48 35.90 -4.50
CA GLY A 470 -4.17 36.87 -3.64
C GLY A 470 -3.52 37.01 -2.26
N ARG A 471 -3.27 35.88 -1.57
CA ARG A 471 -2.62 35.89 -0.24
C ARG A 471 -1.22 36.48 -0.25
N PHE A 472 -0.44 36.34 -1.34
CA PHE A 472 0.86 37.00 -1.46
C PHE A 472 0.69 38.52 -1.61
N ARG A 473 -0.22 38.99 -2.47
CA ARG A 473 -0.55 40.41 -2.65
C ARG A 473 -0.95 41.05 -1.31
N ASP A 474 -1.81 40.38 -0.53
CA ASP A 474 -2.22 40.81 0.81
C ASP A 474 -1.08 40.84 1.83
N ARG A 475 -0.26 39.79 1.90
CA ARG A 475 0.87 39.65 2.84
C ARG A 475 1.96 40.69 2.55
N PHE A 476 2.34 40.86 1.29
CA PHE A 476 3.39 41.81 0.89
C PHE A 476 3.00 43.24 1.29
N ALA A 477 1.78 43.67 0.92
CA ALA A 477 1.26 45.01 1.23
C ALA A 477 1.20 45.33 2.74
N GLN A 478 0.98 44.32 3.59
CA GLN A 478 1.04 44.48 5.06
C GLN A 478 2.48 44.56 5.59
N THR A 479 3.42 43.80 5.02
CA THR A 479 4.78 43.69 5.56
C THR A 479 5.74 44.80 5.13
N ASN A 480 5.57 45.38 3.93
CA ASN A 480 6.62 46.23 3.35
C ASN A 480 6.08 47.45 2.57
N PRO A 481 5.30 48.34 3.21
CA PRO A 481 4.60 49.46 2.55
C PRO A 481 5.53 50.51 1.90
N ALA A 482 6.83 50.50 2.21
CA ALA A 482 7.83 51.39 1.60
C ALA A 482 8.71 50.69 0.55
N ALA A 483 8.54 49.37 0.34
CA ALA A 483 9.19 48.62 -0.74
C ALA A 483 8.25 48.39 -1.94
N PHE A 484 7.11 49.10 -1.97
CA PHE A 484 6.17 49.10 -3.10
C PHE A 484 6.86 49.52 -4.41
N ASP A 485 7.80 50.48 -4.35
CA ASP A 485 8.60 50.93 -5.49
C ASP A 485 9.57 49.86 -6.06
N HIS A 486 9.66 48.68 -5.44
CA HIS A 486 10.52 47.56 -5.87
C HIS A 486 9.77 46.24 -6.07
N LEU A 487 8.46 46.19 -5.81
CA LEU A 487 7.58 45.22 -6.43
C LEU A 487 7.13 45.84 -7.76
N VAL A 488 7.30 45.17 -8.89
CA VAL A 488 6.92 45.74 -10.19
C VAL A 488 5.39 45.80 -10.31
N ASP A 489 4.81 46.92 -9.91
CA ASP A 489 3.50 47.34 -10.40
C ASP A 489 3.66 47.60 -11.91
N THR A 490 2.98 46.80 -12.72
CA THR A 490 3.21 46.70 -14.18
C THR A 490 2.58 47.86 -14.97
N SER A 491 2.20 48.92 -14.27
CA SER A 491 1.78 50.21 -14.82
C SER A 491 2.92 50.99 -15.48
N ASP A 492 4.19 50.69 -15.20
CA ASP A 492 5.33 51.18 -15.98
C ASP A 492 5.44 50.41 -17.32
N LEU A 493 4.79 51.00 -18.33
CA LEU A 493 4.51 50.50 -19.69
C LEU A 493 5.71 50.04 -20.54
N ALA A 494 6.93 50.00 -20.01
CA ALA A 494 8.14 49.57 -20.73
C ALA A 494 8.45 48.07 -20.59
N MET A 495 7.88 47.37 -19.61
CA MET A 495 8.05 45.91 -19.42
C MET A 495 6.73 45.13 -19.55
N ALA A 496 5.58 45.79 -19.70
CA ALA A 496 4.29 45.11 -19.84
C ALA A 496 4.25 44.17 -21.06
N ASP A 497 4.87 44.59 -22.17
CA ASP A 497 5.01 43.80 -23.40
C ASP A 497 5.98 42.61 -23.25
N GLY A 498 6.74 42.50 -22.15
CA GLY A 498 7.66 41.37 -21.90
C GLY A 498 7.03 40.14 -21.24
N PHE A 499 5.75 40.18 -20.82
CA PHE A 499 5.15 39.11 -19.98
C PHE A 499 4.33 38.06 -20.74
N HIS A 500 4.10 38.19 -22.04
CA HIS A 500 3.42 37.18 -22.86
C HIS A 500 4.40 36.19 -23.52
N ASP A 501 5.70 36.44 -23.40
CA ASP A 501 6.82 35.68 -23.95
C ASP A 501 7.78 35.32 -22.80
N VAL A 502 8.22 34.06 -22.71
CA VAL A 502 9.04 33.56 -21.60
C VAL A 502 10.51 34.01 -21.73
N ASP A 503 10.97 34.25 -22.95
CA ASP A 503 12.37 34.52 -23.31
C ASP A 503 12.67 36.03 -23.27
N HIS A 504 11.67 36.86 -23.58
CA HIS A 504 11.67 38.29 -23.24
C HIS A 504 11.64 38.51 -21.73
N LEU A 505 10.77 37.81 -21.00
CA LEU A 505 10.73 37.83 -19.54
C LEU A 505 12.09 37.46 -18.93
N ALA A 506 12.77 36.43 -19.46
CA ALA A 506 14.11 36.05 -19.04
C ALA A 506 15.15 37.18 -19.18
N SER A 507 15.03 37.98 -20.24
CA SER A 507 15.94 39.09 -20.55
C SER A 507 15.75 40.25 -19.57
N ASP A 508 14.50 40.59 -19.23
CA ASP A 508 14.19 41.61 -18.21
C ASP A 508 14.62 41.18 -16.80
N LEU A 509 14.42 39.91 -16.43
CA LEU A 509 14.86 39.36 -15.14
C LEU A 509 16.38 39.49 -14.93
N GLY A 510 17.19 39.35 -15.99
CA GLY A 510 18.63 39.59 -15.95
C GLY A 510 19.01 41.02 -15.55
N LEU A 511 18.21 42.02 -15.96
CA LEU A 511 18.42 43.43 -15.61
C LEU A 511 18.10 43.74 -14.14
N PHE A 512 17.22 42.97 -13.49
CA PHE A 512 16.96 43.08 -12.05
C PHE A 512 18.10 42.52 -11.20
N SER A 513 18.68 41.38 -11.61
CA SER A 513 19.82 40.76 -10.92
C SER A 513 21.01 41.73 -10.79
N LEU A 514 21.36 42.41 -11.90
CA LEU A 514 22.47 43.37 -11.97
C LEU A 514 22.30 44.66 -11.12
N LYS A 515 21.08 44.99 -10.68
CA LYS A 515 20.77 46.24 -9.96
C LYS A 515 20.53 46.04 -8.46
N SER A 516 20.50 44.80 -7.98
CA SER A 516 19.98 44.45 -6.66
C SER A 516 21.04 44.41 -5.54
N PRO A 517 20.70 44.74 -4.28
CA PRO A 517 21.62 44.61 -3.14
C PRO A 517 21.98 43.14 -2.85
N PRO A 518 23.25 42.82 -2.53
CA PRO A 518 23.74 41.44 -2.36
C PRO A 518 23.22 40.71 -1.10
N GLU A 519 22.35 41.34 -0.31
CA GLU A 519 21.69 40.73 0.85
C GLU A 519 20.33 40.09 0.51
N HIS A 520 19.76 40.35 -0.66
CA HIS A 520 18.52 39.73 -1.14
C HIS A 520 18.82 38.62 -2.16
N ARG A 521 18.18 37.47 -1.99
CA ARG A 521 18.49 36.21 -2.71
C ARG A 521 17.33 35.63 -3.50
N SER A 522 16.09 36.02 -3.19
CA SER A 522 14.88 35.64 -3.91
C SER A 522 14.00 36.85 -4.19
N PHE A 523 13.28 36.80 -5.32
CA PHE A 523 12.42 37.86 -5.83
C PHE A 523 11.08 37.26 -6.27
N ALA A 524 10.00 38.04 -6.22
CA ALA A 524 8.67 37.59 -6.62
C ALA A 524 7.86 38.71 -7.32
N ILE A 525 7.09 38.34 -8.32
CA ILE A 525 6.19 39.22 -9.10
C ILE A 525 4.80 38.57 -9.13
N THR A 526 3.71 39.34 -9.13
CA THR A 526 2.33 38.79 -9.29
C THR A 526 1.59 39.48 -10.41
N VAL A 527 1.15 38.71 -11.40
CA VAL A 527 0.34 39.16 -12.53
C VAL A 527 -1.11 38.71 -12.29
N GLY A 528 -2.02 39.67 -12.14
CA GLY A 528 -3.43 39.36 -11.88
C GLY A 528 -4.26 39.12 -13.14
N ALA A 529 -5.57 39.05 -12.97
CA ALA A 529 -6.54 38.95 -14.07
C ALA A 529 -6.90 40.32 -14.68
N ASP A 530 -6.43 41.39 -14.03
CA ASP A 530 -6.40 42.78 -14.46
C ASP A 530 -5.40 43.00 -15.62
N ASN A 531 -4.27 42.28 -15.61
CA ASN A 531 -3.27 42.27 -16.67
C ASN A 531 -3.40 41.01 -17.54
N PRO A 532 -4.10 41.06 -18.70
CA PRO A 532 -4.23 39.92 -19.60
C PRO A 532 -2.91 39.58 -20.30
N SER A 533 -2.67 38.29 -20.56
CA SER A 533 -1.75 37.90 -21.64
C SER A 533 -2.57 37.89 -22.92
N VAL A 534 -2.04 38.55 -23.95
CA VAL A 534 -2.70 38.69 -25.25
C VAL A 534 -1.72 38.24 -26.31
N ILE A 535 -2.15 37.29 -27.13
CA ILE A 535 -1.41 36.83 -28.30
C ILE A 535 -2.07 37.47 -29.51
N ASP A 536 -1.30 38.27 -30.22
CA ASP A 536 -1.72 38.92 -31.45
C ASP A 536 -1.70 37.96 -32.63
N ASN A 537 -2.56 38.24 -33.61
CA ASN A 537 -2.62 37.47 -34.85
C ASN A 537 -1.45 37.89 -35.75
N ASP A 538 -0.32 37.20 -35.64
CA ASP A 538 0.73 37.19 -36.69
C ASP A 538 0.07 36.96 -38.06
N GLU A 539 0.50 37.61 -39.15
CA GLU A 539 -0.37 37.75 -40.34
C GLU A 539 -0.74 36.40 -40.98
N ASP A 540 0.23 35.48 -41.13
CA ASP A 540 0.04 34.22 -41.86
C ASP A 540 -0.36 33.02 -40.98
N LEU A 541 0.01 32.99 -39.70
CA LEU A 541 -0.23 31.84 -38.80
C LEU A 541 -1.09 32.16 -37.57
N GLY A 542 -1.68 31.13 -36.94
CA GLY A 542 -2.44 31.22 -35.70
C GLY A 542 -3.97 31.03 -35.82
N PHE A 543 -4.69 31.65 -34.89
CA PHE A 543 -6.15 31.67 -34.84
C PHE A 543 -6.74 32.85 -35.63
N GLU A 544 -8.02 32.77 -36.01
CA GLU A 544 -8.73 33.87 -36.67
C GLU A 544 -9.02 35.05 -35.72
N GLU A 545 -9.27 34.79 -34.43
CA GLU A 545 -9.52 35.81 -33.42
C GLU A 545 -8.40 35.92 -32.37
N ARG A 546 -8.20 37.16 -31.89
CA ARG A 546 -7.14 37.56 -30.95
C ARG A 546 -7.28 36.85 -29.61
N ILE A 547 -6.32 36.00 -29.25
CA ILE A 547 -6.36 35.23 -28.01
C ILE A 547 -6.07 36.13 -26.81
N THR A 548 -7.06 36.30 -25.93
CA THR A 548 -6.93 37.03 -24.65
C THR A 548 -7.12 36.08 -23.48
N SER A 549 -6.21 36.08 -22.51
CA SER A 549 -6.18 35.13 -21.39
C SER A 549 -5.82 35.81 -20.05
N ARG A 550 -6.42 35.36 -18.93
CA ARG A 550 -6.45 36.12 -17.65
C ARG A 550 -6.24 35.31 -16.37
N LEU A 551 -6.03 34.00 -16.41
CA LEU A 551 -5.74 33.19 -15.22
C LEU A 551 -4.53 33.80 -14.46
N PRO A 552 -4.68 34.26 -13.20
CA PRO A 552 -3.63 34.99 -12.50
C PRO A 552 -2.48 34.08 -12.07
N TYR A 553 -1.27 34.61 -11.96
CA TYR A 553 -0.09 33.85 -11.54
C TYR A 553 0.90 34.66 -10.70
N ARG A 554 1.73 33.93 -9.96
CA ARG A 554 2.88 34.47 -9.21
C ARG A 554 4.16 33.88 -9.78
N LEU A 555 5.11 34.73 -10.15
CA LEU A 555 6.45 34.36 -10.56
C LEU A 555 7.42 34.49 -9.37
N VAL A 556 8.38 33.58 -9.24
CA VAL A 556 9.43 33.60 -8.20
C VAL A 556 10.74 33.13 -8.79
N PHE A 557 11.85 33.80 -8.46
CA PHE A 557 13.19 33.44 -8.95
C PHE A 557 14.27 33.74 -7.91
N ARG A 558 15.46 33.15 -8.09
CA ARG A 558 16.65 33.36 -7.26
C ARG A 558 17.85 33.75 -8.11
N THR A 559 18.69 34.64 -7.58
CA THR A 559 19.87 35.17 -8.28
C THR A 559 21.20 34.62 -7.75
N ASP A 560 21.18 33.88 -6.62
CA ASP A 560 22.38 33.45 -5.89
C ASP A 560 22.95 32.08 -6.29
N HIS A 561 22.30 31.38 -7.23
CA HIS A 561 22.82 30.14 -7.82
C HIS A 561 23.97 30.43 -8.81
N LYS A 562 24.94 29.50 -8.89
CA LYS A 562 26.15 29.62 -9.72
C LYS A 562 26.40 28.45 -10.67
N GLU A 563 25.68 27.35 -10.52
CA GLU A 563 25.77 26.18 -11.36
C GLU A 563 24.81 26.30 -12.56
N SER A 564 25.33 26.12 -13.78
CA SER A 564 24.52 26.04 -15.00
C SER A 564 23.99 24.63 -15.19
N TYR A 565 22.67 24.51 -15.28
CA TYR A 565 21.96 23.29 -15.66
C TYR A 565 21.24 23.53 -16.98
N GLU A 566 21.13 22.48 -17.80
CA GLU A 566 20.48 22.55 -19.10
C GLU A 566 18.97 22.61 -18.94
N ALA A 567 18.41 21.89 -17.96
CA ALA A 567 16.99 21.94 -17.64
C ALA A 567 16.68 21.80 -16.14
N TRP A 568 15.44 22.18 -15.80
CA TRP A 568 14.93 22.26 -14.42
C TRP A 568 13.54 21.62 -14.29
N GLN A 569 13.27 20.99 -13.14
CA GLN A 569 12.04 20.24 -12.84
C GLN A 569 11.56 20.44 -11.40
N ILE A 570 10.27 20.23 -11.15
CA ILE A 570 9.67 20.24 -9.80
C ILE A 570 9.03 18.88 -9.50
N ASN A 571 9.37 18.30 -8.34
CA ASN A 571 8.72 17.09 -7.84
C ASN A 571 8.34 17.25 -6.36
N GLY A 572 7.12 17.70 -6.10
CA GLY A 572 6.53 17.74 -4.76
C GLY A 572 7.17 18.78 -3.81
N ASN A 573 8.24 18.38 -3.13
CA ASN A 573 9.08 19.26 -2.29
C ASN A 573 10.55 19.33 -2.75
N PHE A 574 10.85 18.84 -3.95
CA PHE A 574 12.16 18.93 -4.60
C PHE A 574 12.08 19.81 -5.84
N LEU A 575 13.14 20.58 -6.05
CA LEU A 575 13.54 21.23 -7.29
C LEU A 575 14.76 20.45 -7.82
N VAL A 576 14.82 20.15 -9.11
CA VAL A 576 15.89 19.33 -9.70
C VAL A 576 16.49 20.05 -10.90
N GLY A 577 17.80 20.23 -10.92
CA GLY A 577 18.57 20.65 -12.10
C GLY A 577 19.28 19.45 -12.75
N ILE A 578 19.35 19.42 -14.08
CA ILE A 578 19.95 18.33 -14.87
C ILE A 578 21.04 18.89 -15.80
N ASN A 579 22.15 18.15 -15.92
CA ASN A 579 23.23 18.43 -16.85
C ASN A 579 23.71 17.12 -17.51
N THR A 580 23.62 17.07 -18.83
CA THR A 580 23.95 15.93 -19.69
C THR A 580 25.28 16.11 -20.45
N GLN A 581 25.86 17.32 -20.44
CA GLN A 581 27.14 17.61 -21.11
C GLN A 581 28.35 17.08 -20.32
N GLY A 582 28.62 15.79 -20.46
CA GLY A 582 29.81 15.13 -19.92
C GLY A 582 29.97 13.67 -20.36
N VAL A 583 31.01 13.00 -19.86
CA VAL A 583 31.18 11.53 -19.97
C VAL A 583 30.35 10.80 -18.89
N SER A 584 29.73 11.56 -17.98
CA SER A 584 28.77 11.11 -16.98
C SER A 584 27.69 12.18 -16.88
N GLU A 585 26.42 11.77 -16.82
CA GLU A 585 25.29 12.65 -16.53
C GLU A 585 25.36 13.09 -15.05
N ALA A 586 24.87 14.29 -14.75
CA ALA A 586 24.82 14.83 -13.39
C ALA A 586 23.47 15.49 -13.08
N LEU A 587 22.92 15.17 -11.92
CA LEU A 587 21.63 15.64 -11.44
C LEU A 587 21.79 16.27 -10.05
N THR A 588 21.23 17.45 -9.84
CA THR A 588 21.30 18.16 -8.55
C THR A 588 19.92 18.41 -7.98
N ALA A 589 19.65 17.84 -6.80
CA ALA A 589 18.40 17.99 -6.09
C ALA A 589 18.50 19.06 -4.99
N TYR A 590 17.61 20.06 -5.06
CA TYR A 590 17.40 21.08 -4.04
C TYR A 590 16.09 20.77 -3.30
N LYS A 591 16.14 20.60 -1.98
CA LYS A 591 15.00 20.15 -1.16
C LYS A 591 14.48 21.29 -0.30
N LEU A 592 13.16 21.46 -0.17
CA LEU A 592 12.62 22.52 0.71
C LEU A 592 13.09 22.36 2.17
N ASN A 593 13.49 23.48 2.79
CA ASN A 593 14.11 23.49 4.11
C ASN A 593 13.13 23.08 5.22
N ARG A 594 13.67 22.37 6.22
CA ARG A 594 12.91 21.95 7.42
C ARG A 594 12.97 22.94 8.59
N TYR A 595 13.75 24.02 8.47
CA TYR A 595 13.94 25.02 9.53
C TYR A 595 13.84 26.44 9.00
N PHE A 596 12.93 27.23 9.59
CA PHE A 596 12.91 28.68 9.35
C PHE A 596 14.02 29.34 10.16
N SER A 597 14.92 30.05 9.49
CA SER A 597 15.98 30.83 10.15
C SER A 597 15.39 32.06 10.84
N LEU A 598 15.59 32.18 12.16
CA LEU A 598 15.02 33.27 12.96
C LEU A 598 15.78 34.59 12.73
N ARG A 599 15.42 35.34 11.69
CA ARG A 599 15.77 36.75 11.52
C ARG A 599 14.54 37.66 11.48
N SER A 600 14.12 38.03 12.69
CA SER A 600 13.54 39.33 13.05
C SER A 600 12.51 40.00 12.13
N SER A 601 11.25 39.98 12.56
CA SER A 601 10.55 41.24 12.84
C SER A 601 9.67 41.10 14.09
N LEU A 602 9.94 41.93 15.10
CA LEU A 602 9.16 41.97 16.35
C LEU A 602 8.01 42.98 16.19
N VAL A 603 6.79 42.48 15.98
CA VAL A 603 5.58 43.28 16.22
C VAL A 603 4.98 42.85 17.56
N SER A 604 4.90 43.79 18.49
CA SER A 604 4.44 43.52 19.86
C SER A 604 2.93 43.28 19.90
N LEU A 605 2.53 42.05 20.22
CA LEU A 605 1.25 41.79 20.88
C LEU A 605 1.51 41.40 22.33
N ARG A 606 0.73 42.02 23.23
CA ARG A 606 0.86 41.86 24.68
C ARG A 606 0.47 40.43 25.08
N PRO A 607 1.04 39.87 26.17
CA PRO A 607 0.71 38.52 26.60
C PRO A 607 -0.78 38.40 26.94
N MET A 608 -1.46 37.46 26.27
CA MET A 608 -2.65 36.86 26.88
C MET A 608 -2.17 36.10 28.12
N LYS A 609 -2.61 36.56 29.29
CA LYS A 609 -2.78 35.66 30.42
C LYS A 609 -4.04 34.82 30.18
N ASP A 610 -4.02 33.65 30.80
CA ASP A 610 -5.14 32.72 31.00
C ASP A 610 -5.63 31.98 29.72
N PRO A 611 -5.48 30.63 29.66
CA PRO A 611 -5.97 29.81 28.55
C PRO A 611 -7.48 29.54 28.69
N PHE A 612 -8.22 29.61 27.58
CA PHE A 612 -9.65 29.25 27.61
C PHE A 612 -9.88 27.73 27.58
N PRO A 613 -10.89 27.20 28.29
CA PRO A 613 -10.79 25.84 28.83
C PRO A 613 -11.99 24.93 28.49
N TYR A 614 -11.77 23.88 27.68
CA TYR A 614 -12.76 22.81 27.48
C TYR A 614 -12.16 21.39 27.55
N PHE A 615 -11.01 21.13 26.93
CA PHE A 615 -10.25 19.90 27.21
C PHE A 615 -9.63 19.88 28.62
N SER A 616 -9.57 21.03 29.30
CA SER A 616 -9.17 21.16 30.72
C SER A 616 -10.34 21.06 31.71
N SER A 617 -11.60 21.03 31.24
CA SER A 617 -12.76 20.64 32.07
C SER A 617 -13.13 19.16 31.94
N LEU A 618 -12.60 18.45 30.94
CA LEU A 618 -12.59 16.98 30.93
C LEU A 618 -11.60 16.48 31.99
N SER A 619 -12.06 15.56 32.85
CA SER A 619 -11.20 14.90 33.83
C SER A 619 -10.22 13.95 33.14
N ASP A 620 -9.11 13.63 33.82
CA ASP A 620 -8.09 12.74 33.25
C ASP A 620 -8.67 11.33 33.00
N GLU A 621 -9.63 10.88 33.81
CA GLU A 621 -10.36 9.61 33.63
C GLU A 621 -11.22 9.62 32.36
N LEU A 622 -11.95 10.71 32.08
CA LEU A 622 -12.74 10.83 30.84
C LEU A 622 -11.84 10.85 29.60
N ILE A 623 -10.69 11.51 29.68
CA ILE A 623 -9.69 11.50 28.60
C ILE A 623 -9.13 10.09 28.40
N ILE A 624 -8.81 9.36 29.47
CA ILE A 624 -8.35 7.97 29.41
C ILE A 624 -9.43 7.07 28.79
N GLN A 625 -10.70 7.21 29.19
CA GLN A 625 -11.82 6.44 28.61
C GLN A 625 -11.98 6.72 27.11
N ILE A 626 -11.96 7.98 26.67
CA ILE A 626 -12.01 8.34 25.24
C ILE A 626 -10.85 7.68 24.47
N LEU A 627 -9.64 7.70 25.03
CA LEU A 627 -8.45 7.11 24.39
C LEU A 627 -8.45 5.58 24.36
N HIS A 628 -9.27 4.89 25.16
CA HIS A 628 -9.49 3.45 25.03
C HIS A 628 -10.35 3.06 23.82
N PHE A 629 -10.99 4.02 23.14
CA PHE A 629 -11.67 3.82 21.84
C PHE A 629 -10.81 4.24 20.63
N CYS A 630 -9.56 4.64 20.86
CA CYS A 630 -8.61 5.07 19.83
C CYS A 630 -7.52 4.02 19.60
N THR A 631 -7.06 3.85 18.37
CA THR A 631 -5.89 3.02 18.03
C THR A 631 -4.60 3.61 18.62
N TYR A 632 -3.60 2.77 18.87
CA TYR A 632 -2.36 3.16 19.55
C TYR A 632 -1.61 4.29 18.84
N ASP A 633 -1.70 4.39 17.52
CA ASP A 633 -1.09 5.47 16.76
C ASP A 633 -1.82 6.80 16.99
N ILE A 634 -3.13 6.78 17.26
CA ILE A 634 -3.90 7.95 17.71
C ILE A 634 -3.59 8.28 19.19
N ILE A 635 -3.41 7.28 20.06
CA ILE A 635 -3.03 7.52 21.48
C ILE A 635 -1.63 8.13 21.58
N LEU A 636 -0.68 7.69 20.76
CA LEU A 636 0.65 8.32 20.65
C LEU A 636 0.54 9.75 20.12
N ARG A 637 -0.26 10.00 19.07
CA ARG A 637 -0.54 11.36 18.58
C ARG A 637 -1.12 12.26 19.66
N PHE A 638 -1.99 11.72 20.51
CA PHE A 638 -2.55 12.43 21.65
C PHE A 638 -1.48 12.78 22.69
N ALA A 639 -0.62 11.83 23.07
CA ALA A 639 0.41 12.06 24.07
C ALA A 639 1.46 13.09 23.63
N ALA A 640 1.81 13.12 22.34
CA ALA A 640 2.75 14.09 21.78
C ALA A 640 2.22 15.55 21.75
N THR A 641 0.94 15.80 22.05
CA THR A 641 0.32 17.12 21.87
C THR A 641 0.74 18.19 22.87
N ASN A 642 0.85 17.86 24.16
CA ASN A 642 1.24 18.78 25.24
C ASN A 642 1.65 18.01 26.51
N GLN A 643 2.25 18.71 27.48
CA GLN A 643 2.78 18.07 28.69
C GLN A 643 1.70 17.41 29.57
N ARG A 644 0.48 17.95 29.71
CA ARG A 644 -0.60 17.24 30.45
C ARG A 644 -0.99 15.96 29.73
N HIS A 645 -1.10 15.98 28.40
CA HIS A 645 -1.51 14.82 27.62
C HIS A 645 -0.42 13.74 27.60
N TYR A 646 0.85 14.14 27.51
CA TYR A 646 1.99 13.25 27.77
C TYR A 646 1.95 12.70 29.20
N THR A 647 1.66 13.53 30.21
CA THR A 647 1.53 13.10 31.61
C THR A 647 0.36 12.13 31.83
N ILE A 648 -0.77 12.32 31.14
CA ILE A 648 -1.90 11.39 31.15
C ILE A 648 -1.45 10.03 30.59
N LEU A 649 -0.71 9.95 29.48
CA LEU A 649 -0.17 8.67 29.00
C LEU A 649 0.95 8.13 29.91
N SER A 650 1.86 8.98 30.40
CA SER A 650 3.01 8.56 31.21
C SER A 650 2.58 8.04 32.59
N ASN A 651 1.42 8.47 33.09
CA ASN A 651 0.86 8.06 34.37
C ASN A 651 -0.27 7.03 34.22
N SER A 652 -1.02 7.05 33.11
CA SER A 652 -2.02 6.02 32.80
C SER A 652 -1.37 4.73 32.34
N ILE A 653 -1.14 3.85 33.31
CA ILE A 653 -0.70 2.48 33.09
C ILE A 653 -1.66 1.74 32.14
N ALA A 654 -2.98 2.01 32.22
CA ALA A 654 -3.98 1.41 31.34
C ALA A 654 -3.79 1.79 29.86
N LEU A 655 -3.45 3.06 29.55
CA LEU A 655 -3.17 3.48 28.19
C LEU A 655 -1.83 2.93 27.67
N LYS A 656 -0.78 2.86 28.50
CA LYS A 656 0.47 2.16 28.12
C LYS A 656 0.24 0.69 27.80
N PHE A 657 -0.59 0.03 28.60
CA PHE A 657 -0.98 -1.36 28.41
C PHE A 657 -1.76 -1.55 27.11
N HIS A 658 -2.72 -0.66 26.81
CA HIS A 658 -3.42 -0.62 25.52
C HIS A 658 -2.45 -0.48 24.34
N ILE A 659 -1.50 0.46 24.41
CA ILE A 659 -0.49 0.67 23.36
C ILE A 659 0.37 -0.58 23.16
N GLU A 660 0.93 -1.18 24.21
CA GLU A 660 1.77 -2.38 24.05
C GLU A 660 0.97 -3.60 23.60
N LEU A 661 -0.30 -3.75 23.98
CA LEU A 661 -1.19 -4.78 23.43
C LEU A 661 -1.32 -4.62 21.90
N GLU A 662 -1.82 -3.47 21.43
CA GLU A 662 -2.10 -3.26 20.00
C GLU A 662 -0.81 -3.20 19.16
N VAL A 663 0.29 -2.64 19.68
CA VAL A 663 1.60 -2.64 19.02
C VAL A 663 2.14 -4.05 18.79
N ASN A 664 1.84 -5.00 19.67
CA ASN A 664 2.21 -6.41 19.52
C ASN A 664 1.08 -7.26 18.88
N GLY A 665 -0.03 -6.65 18.48
CA GLY A 665 -1.19 -7.35 17.89
C GLY A 665 -1.90 -8.30 18.87
N LEU A 666 -1.81 -8.03 20.17
CA LEU A 666 -2.34 -8.86 21.25
C LEU A 666 -3.57 -8.22 21.90
N HIS A 667 -4.38 -9.06 22.54
CA HIS A 667 -5.42 -8.68 23.50
C HIS A 667 -5.32 -9.57 24.74
N VAL A 668 -6.00 -9.19 25.83
CA VAL A 668 -6.15 -10.05 27.01
C VAL A 668 -7.36 -10.96 26.79
N VAL A 669 -7.19 -12.26 27.00
CA VAL A 669 -8.27 -13.24 26.95
C VAL A 669 -9.25 -12.97 28.10
N GLU A 670 -10.54 -12.85 27.79
CA GLU A 670 -11.57 -12.55 28.77
C GLU A 670 -11.65 -13.66 29.84
N GLY A 671 -11.80 -13.27 31.12
CA GLY A 671 -11.81 -14.21 32.25
C GLY A 671 -10.45 -14.82 32.65
N SER A 672 -9.38 -14.69 31.85
CA SER A 672 -8.07 -15.33 32.11
C SER A 672 -7.27 -14.80 33.31
N GLY A 673 -7.76 -13.75 33.99
CA GLY A 673 -7.06 -13.06 35.09
C GLY A 673 -6.90 -13.91 36.35
N LYS A 674 -5.66 -14.29 36.68
CA LYS A 674 -5.33 -15.11 37.84
C LYS A 674 -5.15 -14.23 39.09
N GLY A 675 -6.26 -14.04 39.81
CA GLY A 675 -6.33 -13.17 40.98
C GLY A 675 -6.47 -11.68 40.59
N SER A 676 -6.18 -10.78 41.53
CA SER A 676 -6.28 -9.32 41.32
C SER A 676 -5.09 -8.76 40.51
N ALA A 677 -4.88 -9.26 39.28
CA ALA A 677 -3.84 -8.78 38.38
C ALA A 677 -4.12 -7.33 37.97
N THR A 678 -3.20 -6.42 38.26
CA THR A 678 -3.33 -4.99 37.92
C THR A 678 -2.72 -4.69 36.56
N TYR A 679 -3.19 -3.64 35.88
CA TYR A 679 -2.60 -3.19 34.60
C TYR A 679 -1.09 -2.93 34.68
N SER A 680 -0.52 -2.61 35.86
CA SER A 680 0.94 -2.48 36.00
C SER A 680 1.59 -3.82 35.79
N ARG A 681 1.19 -4.83 36.58
CA ARG A 681 1.77 -6.17 36.50
C ARG A 681 1.57 -6.81 35.12
N LEU A 682 0.43 -6.55 34.46
CA LEU A 682 0.20 -7.04 33.09
C LEU A 682 1.04 -6.30 32.04
N LEU A 683 1.27 -4.99 32.19
CA LEU A 683 2.20 -4.22 31.35
C LEU A 683 3.64 -4.67 31.57
N ASP A 684 4.06 -4.86 32.82
CA ASP A 684 5.40 -5.29 33.20
C ASP A 684 5.67 -6.71 32.64
N GLU A 685 4.72 -7.65 32.79
CA GLU A 685 4.82 -9.00 32.22
C GLU A 685 4.84 -9.01 30.68
N LEU A 686 4.03 -8.16 30.03
CA LEU A 686 4.02 -8.02 28.56
C LEU A 686 5.31 -7.39 28.01
N VAL A 687 5.87 -6.39 28.70
CA VAL A 687 7.14 -5.75 28.36
C VAL A 687 8.30 -6.73 28.53
N CYS A 688 8.36 -7.49 29.63
CA CYS A 688 9.36 -8.54 29.80
C CYS A 688 9.23 -9.64 28.73
N TYR A 689 8.01 -10.09 28.39
CA TYR A 689 7.80 -11.10 27.35
C TYR A 689 8.31 -10.63 25.99
N ARG A 690 7.98 -9.39 25.62
CA ARG A 690 8.45 -8.73 24.41
C ARG A 690 9.98 -8.61 24.40
N ASP A 691 10.58 -8.09 25.47
CA ASP A 691 12.01 -7.79 25.52
C ASP A 691 12.87 -9.05 25.63
N ALA A 692 12.36 -10.13 26.21
CA ALA A 692 12.97 -11.46 26.15
C ALA A 692 12.99 -12.00 24.71
N TRP A 693 11.91 -11.84 23.92
CA TRP A 693 11.93 -12.14 22.48
C TRP A 693 12.87 -11.21 21.70
N LEU A 694 12.95 -9.92 22.05
CA LEU A 694 13.86 -8.99 21.37
C LEU A 694 15.34 -9.38 21.55
N ASN A 695 15.74 -9.83 22.74
CA ASN A 695 17.13 -10.17 23.07
C ASN A 695 17.41 -11.70 23.03
N LEU A 696 16.42 -12.50 22.63
CA LEU A 696 16.44 -13.97 22.64
C LEU A 696 16.95 -14.52 23.99
N ASP A 697 16.47 -13.97 25.12
CA ASP A 697 17.02 -14.30 26.45
C ASP A 697 16.44 -15.59 27.03
N LEU A 698 17.18 -16.67 26.82
CA LEU A 698 16.79 -18.03 27.23
C LEU A 698 17.26 -18.38 28.65
N GLU A 699 16.44 -19.14 29.37
CA GLU A 699 16.79 -19.90 30.57
C GLU A 699 17.66 -21.12 30.21
N LYS A 700 18.08 -21.90 31.21
CA LYS A 700 18.77 -23.17 30.95
C LYS A 700 17.80 -24.18 30.31
N PRO A 701 18.24 -25.02 29.37
CA PRO A 701 17.37 -26.02 28.75
C PRO A 701 16.87 -27.04 29.77
N ILE A 702 15.64 -27.50 29.56
CA ILE A 702 15.00 -28.60 30.32
C ILE A 702 14.84 -29.78 29.35
N GLU A 703 15.46 -30.91 29.67
CA GLU A 703 15.26 -32.15 28.91
C GLU A 703 14.06 -32.95 29.43
N ARG A 704 13.38 -33.64 28.52
CA ARG A 704 12.34 -34.64 28.81
C ARG A 704 12.52 -35.85 27.91
N ILE A 705 12.07 -37.00 28.37
CA ILE A 705 12.02 -38.25 27.60
C ILE A 705 10.58 -38.78 27.64
N SER A 706 10.01 -39.09 26.48
CA SER A 706 8.76 -39.84 26.37
C SER A 706 9.07 -41.34 26.47
N HIS A 707 8.38 -42.04 27.36
CA HIS A 707 8.49 -43.49 27.52
C HIS A 707 7.31 -44.25 26.89
N ARG A 708 6.70 -43.69 25.84
CA ARG A 708 5.54 -44.26 25.13
C ARG A 708 5.75 -44.16 23.62
N GLU A 709 5.39 -45.22 22.91
CA GLU A 709 5.23 -45.20 21.46
C GLU A 709 4.11 -44.21 21.06
N MET A 710 4.47 -43.27 20.18
CA MET A 710 3.67 -42.10 19.83
C MET A 710 3.05 -42.29 18.43
N LEU A 711 1.73 -42.07 18.31
CA LEU A 711 0.98 -42.28 17.06
C LEU A 711 0.55 -40.97 16.38
N LEU A 712 0.21 -39.96 17.18
CA LEU A 712 0.07 -38.55 16.77
C LEU A 712 0.59 -37.68 17.93
N TRP A 713 0.94 -36.43 17.68
CA TRP A 713 1.32 -35.49 18.73
C TRP A 713 1.08 -34.05 18.32
N GLU A 714 1.08 -33.15 19.30
CA GLU A 714 0.87 -31.72 19.09
C GLU A 714 1.59 -30.88 20.16
N LEU A 715 2.13 -29.72 19.77
CA LEU A 715 2.61 -28.67 20.68
C LEU A 715 1.65 -27.48 20.56
N ARG A 716 0.90 -27.17 21.63
CA ARG A 716 -0.16 -26.14 21.60
C ARG A 716 -0.31 -25.49 22.98
N GLU A 717 -0.25 -24.15 23.03
CA GLU A 717 -0.50 -23.32 24.22
C GLU A 717 0.36 -23.66 25.46
N GLY A 718 1.61 -24.06 25.24
CA GLY A 718 2.54 -24.47 26.30
C GLY A 718 2.34 -25.92 26.78
N ASN A 719 1.60 -26.74 26.03
CA ASN A 719 1.38 -28.16 26.32
C ASN A 719 1.93 -29.05 25.21
N TYR A 720 2.56 -30.15 25.59
CA TYR A 720 2.90 -31.26 24.72
C TYR A 720 1.83 -32.34 24.83
N VAL A 721 1.20 -32.65 23.72
CA VAL A 721 0.10 -33.61 23.58
C VAL A 721 0.65 -34.85 22.88
N VAL A 722 0.47 -36.03 23.47
CA VAL A 722 0.88 -37.31 22.87
C VAL A 722 -0.32 -38.24 22.74
N ALA A 723 -0.69 -38.61 21.52
CA ALA A 723 -1.67 -39.64 21.24
C ALA A 723 -1.00 -41.01 21.09
N PHE A 724 -1.58 -42.05 21.70
CA PHE A 724 -1.01 -43.39 21.72
C PHE A 724 -2.11 -44.48 21.86
N THR A 725 -1.72 -45.75 21.74
CA THR A 725 -2.59 -46.90 22.02
C THR A 725 -2.45 -47.34 23.48
N SER A 726 -3.56 -47.42 24.21
CA SER A 726 -3.60 -48.07 25.54
C SER A 726 -3.50 -49.60 25.46
N LYS A 727 -3.64 -50.18 24.26
CA LYS A 727 -3.60 -51.63 24.00
C LYS A 727 -2.21 -52.05 23.53
N SER A 728 -1.68 -53.11 24.14
CA SER A 728 -0.28 -53.55 24.03
C SER A 728 -0.04 -54.68 23.00
N ASP A 729 -0.91 -54.85 22.00
CA ASP A 729 -0.79 -55.92 21.00
C ASP A 729 -1.34 -55.44 19.64
N PRO A 730 -0.49 -55.28 18.61
CA PRO A 730 -0.90 -54.81 17.28
C PRO A 730 -1.50 -55.89 16.38
N MET A 731 -1.62 -57.15 16.83
CA MET A 731 -1.83 -58.30 15.93
C MET A 731 -3.29 -58.57 15.48
N TRP A 732 -4.12 -57.55 15.31
CA TRP A 732 -5.54 -57.72 14.88
C TRP A 732 -6.07 -56.67 13.88
N GLY A 733 -6.08 -57.04 12.60
CA GLY A 733 -6.93 -56.46 11.56
C GLY A 733 -6.54 -55.07 11.03
N THR A 734 -6.69 -54.88 9.71
CA THR A 734 -6.45 -53.61 9.01
C THR A 734 -7.33 -52.45 9.48
N ASP A 735 -8.42 -52.75 10.20
CA ASP A 735 -9.52 -51.83 10.45
C ASP A 735 -9.49 -51.23 11.88
N SER A 736 -8.45 -51.55 12.66
CA SER A 736 -8.29 -51.16 14.07
C SER A 736 -7.03 -50.31 14.36
N TRP A 737 -6.34 -49.82 13.32
CA TRP A 737 -5.12 -49.03 13.44
C TRP A 737 -5.43 -47.55 13.76
N GLY A 738 -4.92 -47.05 14.89
CA GLY A 738 -5.04 -45.65 15.32
C GLY A 738 -4.95 -45.51 16.85
N PRO A 739 -4.61 -44.32 17.38
CA PRO A 739 -4.61 -44.06 18.82
C PRO A 739 -6.02 -44.17 19.42
N ASP A 740 -6.09 -44.54 20.70
CA ASP A 740 -7.32 -44.50 21.51
C ASP A 740 -7.17 -43.63 22.77
N SER A 741 -5.96 -43.16 23.06
CA SER A 741 -5.64 -42.40 24.27
C SER A 741 -4.77 -41.19 23.93
N MET A 742 -4.78 -40.20 24.83
CA MET A 742 -4.03 -38.95 24.72
C MET A 742 -3.50 -38.53 26.09
N GLN A 743 -2.23 -38.13 26.17
CA GLN A 743 -1.62 -37.58 27.38
C GLN A 743 -1.26 -36.10 27.17
N LEU A 744 -1.80 -35.22 28.00
CA LEU A 744 -1.44 -33.80 28.06
C LEU A 744 -0.29 -33.61 29.05
N THR A 745 0.81 -32.98 28.64
CA THR A 745 1.95 -32.67 29.49
C THR A 745 2.34 -31.18 29.38
N PRO A 746 2.11 -30.36 30.42
CA PRO A 746 2.53 -28.96 30.41
C PRO A 746 4.05 -28.84 30.28
N ILE A 747 4.53 -28.12 29.26
CA ILE A 747 5.94 -28.04 28.86
C ILE A 747 6.84 -27.50 30.00
N GLY A 748 6.28 -26.66 30.87
CA GLY A 748 6.96 -26.13 32.06
C GLY A 748 6.84 -26.93 33.38
N SER A 749 6.01 -27.99 33.47
CA SER A 749 5.82 -28.77 34.71
C SER A 749 6.45 -30.16 34.63
N LEU A 750 7.29 -30.53 35.59
CA LEU A 750 7.88 -31.88 35.67
C LEU A 750 6.84 -32.98 35.94
N GLU A 751 5.62 -32.61 36.33
CA GLU A 751 4.49 -33.53 36.51
C GLU A 751 3.92 -33.96 35.15
N THR A 752 3.62 -35.25 35.01
CA THR A 752 2.93 -35.82 33.85
C THR A 752 1.51 -36.23 34.25
N PRO A 753 0.47 -35.46 33.86
CA PRO A 753 -0.94 -35.82 34.08
C PRO A 753 -1.29 -37.22 33.57
N GLN A 754 -2.34 -37.83 34.13
CA GLN A 754 -2.82 -39.12 33.63
C GLN A 754 -3.38 -38.99 32.21
N PRO A 755 -3.18 -39.99 31.33
CA PRO A 755 -3.81 -40.01 30.01
C PRO A 755 -5.33 -40.07 30.06
N ILE A 756 -5.97 -39.43 29.09
CA ILE A 756 -7.38 -39.58 28.76
C ILE A 756 -7.50 -40.72 27.74
N THR A 757 -8.38 -41.70 27.98
CA THR A 757 -8.71 -42.76 27.01
C THR A 757 -10.12 -42.52 26.47
N PHE A 758 -10.27 -42.56 25.15
CA PHE A 758 -11.52 -42.29 24.46
C PHE A 758 -12.29 -43.59 24.14
N PRO A 759 -13.62 -43.52 23.90
CA PRO A 759 -14.44 -44.72 23.67
C PRO A 759 -14.16 -45.48 22.35
N SER A 760 -13.30 -44.94 21.47
CA SER A 760 -13.01 -45.48 20.14
C SER A 760 -11.67 -44.96 19.64
N VAL A 761 -10.99 -45.74 18.79
CA VAL A 761 -9.85 -45.24 18.01
C VAL A 761 -10.27 -44.09 17.09
N TYR A 762 -9.34 -43.16 16.84
CA TYR A 762 -9.51 -42.01 15.95
C TYR A 762 -8.33 -41.91 14.98
N ASN A 763 -8.46 -41.08 13.95
CA ASN A 763 -7.48 -40.93 12.88
C ASN A 763 -6.76 -39.59 12.89
N GLU A 764 -7.40 -38.52 13.41
CA GLU A 764 -6.80 -37.20 13.62
C GLU A 764 -7.53 -36.47 14.77
N LEU A 765 -6.87 -35.49 15.41
CA LEU A 765 -7.47 -34.68 16.49
C LEU A 765 -7.25 -33.16 16.32
N THR A 766 -7.99 -32.36 17.08
CA THR A 766 -7.65 -30.94 17.34
C THR A 766 -8.22 -30.49 18.69
N LEU A 767 -7.52 -29.57 19.36
CA LEU A 767 -7.77 -29.16 20.76
C LEU A 767 -8.07 -27.68 20.92
N ASP A 768 -8.93 -27.35 21.88
CA ASP A 768 -9.15 -26.01 22.44
C ASP A 768 -9.18 -26.13 23.98
N PHE A 769 -8.17 -25.59 24.65
CA PHE A 769 -8.03 -25.75 26.10
C PHE A 769 -8.88 -24.77 26.91
N GLU A 770 -9.19 -23.59 26.36
CA GLU A 770 -10.06 -22.59 27.01
C GLU A 770 -11.51 -23.08 27.12
N GLN A 771 -11.95 -23.93 26.18
CA GLN A 771 -13.29 -24.53 26.12
C GLN A 771 -13.33 -26.01 26.54
N GLU A 772 -12.23 -26.56 27.06
CA GLU A 772 -12.05 -27.98 27.41
C GLU A 772 -12.42 -28.97 26.28
N LEU A 773 -12.26 -28.60 25.01
CA LEU A 773 -12.72 -29.37 23.85
C LEU A 773 -11.58 -30.14 23.17
N VAL A 774 -11.85 -31.40 22.84
CA VAL A 774 -11.14 -32.15 21.80
C VAL A 774 -12.13 -32.59 20.72
N ALA A 775 -11.85 -32.27 19.47
CA ALA A 775 -12.54 -32.85 18.32
C ALA A 775 -11.69 -34.00 17.74
N LEU A 776 -12.33 -35.14 17.49
CA LEU A 776 -11.71 -36.37 16.97
C LEU A 776 -12.43 -36.77 15.68
N VAL A 777 -11.69 -37.13 14.63
CA VAL A 777 -12.27 -37.71 13.40
C VAL A 777 -11.97 -39.21 13.30
N ARG A 778 -12.90 -39.97 12.73
CA ARG A 778 -12.73 -41.40 12.44
C ARG A 778 -13.37 -41.78 11.11
N THR A 779 -12.62 -42.44 10.22
CA THR A 779 -13.18 -43.07 9.01
C THR A 779 -14.06 -44.27 9.39
N ASN A 780 -15.23 -44.40 8.77
CA ASN A 780 -16.11 -45.55 8.98
C ASN A 780 -15.56 -46.79 8.24
N PRO A 781 -15.14 -47.86 8.93
CA PRO A 781 -14.50 -49.02 8.28
C PRO A 781 -15.46 -49.76 7.34
N ASN A 782 -16.77 -49.71 7.61
CA ASN A 782 -17.80 -50.35 6.78
C ASN A 782 -18.24 -49.49 5.59
N ASN A 783 -17.95 -48.18 5.60
CA ASN A 783 -18.27 -47.25 4.53
C ASN A 783 -17.15 -46.22 4.36
N LYS A 784 -16.24 -46.48 3.43
CA LYS A 784 -15.10 -45.60 3.12
C LYS A 784 -15.49 -44.20 2.62
N THR A 785 -16.76 -43.92 2.35
CA THR A 785 -17.22 -42.56 1.96
C THR A 785 -17.84 -41.79 3.13
N SER A 786 -17.75 -42.32 4.35
CA SER A 786 -18.30 -41.73 5.58
C SER A 786 -17.23 -41.58 6.67
N LEU A 787 -17.28 -40.46 7.37
CA LEU A 787 -16.53 -40.20 8.60
C LEU A 787 -17.48 -39.86 9.77
N GLU A 788 -17.01 -40.15 10.97
CA GLU A 788 -17.61 -39.82 12.25
C GLU A 788 -16.74 -38.76 12.93
N VAL A 789 -17.34 -37.62 13.30
CA VAL A 789 -16.69 -36.57 14.10
C VAL A 789 -17.26 -36.65 15.52
N ARG A 790 -16.37 -36.69 16.51
CA ARG A 790 -16.73 -36.69 17.94
C ARG A 790 -16.17 -35.46 18.63
N LEU A 791 -17.00 -34.83 19.44
CA LEU A 791 -16.67 -33.68 20.28
C LEU A 791 -16.65 -34.17 21.73
N CYS A 792 -15.47 -34.25 22.33
CA CYS A 792 -15.25 -34.76 23.68
C CYS A 792 -14.64 -33.69 24.59
N SER A 793 -14.75 -33.88 25.91
CA SER A 793 -14.08 -33.05 26.92
C SER A 793 -12.64 -33.52 27.15
N THR A 794 -11.69 -32.59 27.17
CA THR A 794 -10.27 -32.85 27.48
C THR A 794 -10.04 -33.29 28.93
N VAL A 795 -11.00 -33.01 29.82
CA VAL A 795 -10.93 -33.38 31.24
C VAL A 795 -11.48 -34.78 31.50
N THR A 796 -12.44 -35.26 30.69
CA THR A 796 -13.18 -36.51 30.98
C THR A 796 -13.09 -37.59 29.89
N GLY A 797 -12.71 -37.25 28.66
CA GLY A 797 -12.76 -38.16 27.50
C GLY A 797 -14.17 -38.50 27.00
N LEU A 798 -15.21 -37.99 27.66
CA LEU A 798 -16.62 -38.19 27.32
C LEU A 798 -17.14 -37.07 26.42
N ALA A 799 -18.33 -37.25 25.83
CA ALA A 799 -19.02 -36.28 25.00
C ALA A 799 -19.05 -34.86 25.62
N HIS A 800 -18.73 -33.83 24.83
CA HIS A 800 -18.58 -32.47 25.31
C HIS A 800 -19.93 -31.85 25.71
N PRO A 801 -20.09 -31.29 26.92
CA PRO A 801 -21.40 -30.87 27.44
C PRO A 801 -21.99 -29.63 26.74
N LEU A 802 -21.20 -28.84 26.01
CA LEU A 802 -21.69 -27.68 25.24
C LEU A 802 -22.05 -28.03 23.78
N ALA A 803 -21.73 -29.23 23.31
CA ALA A 803 -22.05 -29.67 21.96
C ALA A 803 -23.46 -30.26 21.91
N ARG A 804 -24.38 -29.62 21.18
CA ARG A 804 -25.74 -30.15 20.94
C ARG A 804 -25.71 -31.51 20.24
N ASN A 805 -24.81 -31.66 19.26
CA ASN A 805 -24.54 -32.90 18.53
C ASN A 805 -23.08 -33.32 18.81
N PRO A 806 -22.78 -33.97 19.96
CA PRO A 806 -21.41 -34.32 20.33
C PRO A 806 -20.83 -35.47 19.48
N ILE A 807 -21.67 -36.11 18.66
CA ILE A 807 -21.26 -37.00 17.58
C ILE A 807 -22.08 -36.61 16.34
N PHE A 808 -21.44 -36.44 15.20
CA PHE A 808 -22.09 -36.27 13.91
C PHE A 808 -21.31 -36.98 12.80
N PHE A 809 -21.98 -37.25 11.68
CA PHE A 809 -21.44 -38.00 10.56
C PHE A 809 -21.44 -37.13 9.31
N LEU A 810 -20.32 -37.10 8.60
CA LEU A 810 -20.22 -36.53 7.26
C LEU A 810 -20.07 -37.68 6.24
N GLN A 811 -20.87 -37.60 5.18
CA GLN A 811 -20.86 -38.49 4.03
C GLN A 811 -20.44 -37.66 2.80
N ILE A 812 -19.34 -38.05 2.16
CA ILE A 812 -18.78 -37.39 0.98
C ILE A 812 -19.00 -38.23 -0.29
N ASP A 813 -18.59 -37.73 -1.45
CA ASP A 813 -18.80 -38.34 -2.77
C ASP A 813 -17.60 -39.15 -3.30
N PHE A 814 -16.41 -39.04 -2.66
CA PHE A 814 -15.22 -39.84 -2.98
C PHE A 814 -14.81 -40.79 -1.83
N PRO A 815 -14.13 -41.92 -2.12
CA PRO A 815 -13.64 -42.81 -1.07
C PRO A 815 -12.49 -42.16 -0.30
N ILE A 816 -12.61 -42.12 1.03
CA ILE A 816 -11.56 -41.66 1.94
C ILE A 816 -10.42 -42.69 1.89
N PRO A 817 -9.19 -42.31 1.50
CA PRO A 817 -8.02 -43.18 1.65
C PRO A 817 -7.77 -43.47 3.15
N GLY A 818 -7.14 -44.60 3.45
CA GLY A 818 -6.90 -45.01 4.84
C GLY A 818 -6.03 -44.03 5.64
N PRO A 819 -5.97 -44.16 6.98
CA PRO A 819 -5.24 -43.23 7.84
C PRO A 819 -3.81 -42.97 7.36
N GLY A 820 -3.51 -41.69 7.14
CA GLY A 820 -2.23 -41.17 6.65
C GLY A 820 -2.21 -39.65 6.71
N HIS A 821 -1.03 -39.08 6.99
CA HIS A 821 -0.86 -37.78 7.69
C HIS A 821 -1.24 -36.48 6.95
N GLN A 822 -2.01 -36.57 5.86
CA GLN A 822 -2.62 -35.40 5.20
C GLN A 822 -4.06 -35.68 4.69
N THR A 823 -4.66 -36.81 5.09
CA THR A 823 -6.04 -37.19 4.72
C THR A 823 -7.07 -36.28 5.42
N PHE A 824 -6.73 -35.83 6.62
CA PHE A 824 -7.56 -34.98 7.47
C PHE A 824 -6.78 -33.73 7.90
N THR A 825 -7.50 -32.67 8.20
CA THR A 825 -6.99 -31.51 8.94
C THR A 825 -8.15 -30.89 9.70
N LEU A 826 -7.97 -30.63 11.00
CA LEU A 826 -9.00 -30.09 11.88
C LEU A 826 -8.49 -28.85 12.60
N GLU A 827 -9.21 -27.74 12.46
CA GLU A 827 -8.94 -26.50 13.20
C GLU A 827 -10.21 -26.02 13.91
N VAL A 828 -10.05 -25.42 15.09
CA VAL A 828 -11.16 -24.95 15.93
C VAL A 828 -10.85 -23.56 16.48
N ILE A 829 -11.77 -22.62 16.28
CA ILE A 829 -11.68 -21.22 16.73
C ILE A 829 -12.98 -20.79 17.43
N GLY A 830 -12.95 -20.75 18.76
CA GLY A 830 -14.16 -20.44 19.54
C GLY A 830 -15.29 -21.42 19.21
N ASP A 831 -16.40 -20.91 18.70
CA ASP A 831 -17.57 -21.71 18.33
C ASP A 831 -17.43 -22.48 17.00
N ILE A 832 -16.43 -22.18 16.17
CA ILE A 832 -16.29 -22.73 14.81
C ILE A 832 -15.32 -23.92 14.81
N LEU A 833 -15.76 -25.06 14.27
CA LEU A 833 -14.93 -26.21 13.92
C LEU A 833 -14.90 -26.37 12.39
N VAL A 834 -13.71 -26.51 11.82
CA VAL A 834 -13.52 -26.80 10.40
C VAL A 834 -12.85 -28.17 10.26
N VAL A 835 -13.39 -29.01 9.37
CA VAL A 835 -12.83 -30.31 9.00
C VAL A 835 -12.57 -30.33 7.50
N ARG A 836 -11.31 -30.56 7.13
CA ARG A 836 -10.88 -30.97 5.79
C ARG A 836 -10.81 -32.49 5.72
N VAL A 837 -11.29 -33.04 4.60
CA VAL A 837 -11.05 -34.42 4.15
C VAL A 837 -10.49 -34.35 2.74
N ALA A 838 -9.43 -35.12 2.43
CA ALA A 838 -8.82 -35.11 1.11
C ALA A 838 -8.40 -36.52 0.64
N ASP A 839 -8.66 -36.81 -0.64
CA ASP A 839 -7.99 -37.88 -1.37
C ASP A 839 -6.79 -37.29 -2.12
N ILE A 840 -5.61 -37.60 -1.59
CA ILE A 840 -4.28 -37.15 -2.04
C ILE A 840 -3.86 -37.85 -3.35
N LEU A 841 -4.49 -38.98 -3.70
CA LEU A 841 -4.19 -39.78 -4.89
C LEU A 841 -5.08 -39.35 -6.06
N ASP A 842 -6.38 -39.21 -5.81
CA ASP A 842 -7.37 -38.78 -6.80
C ASP A 842 -7.41 -37.24 -7.01
N ASN A 843 -6.68 -36.48 -6.19
CA ASN A 843 -6.74 -35.01 -6.08
C ASN A 843 -8.18 -34.51 -5.87
N LYS A 844 -8.78 -34.86 -4.72
CA LYS A 844 -10.12 -34.41 -4.32
C LYS A 844 -10.10 -33.92 -2.88
N TYR A 845 -10.92 -32.92 -2.57
CA TYR A 845 -11.10 -32.48 -1.19
C TYR A 845 -12.52 -31.98 -0.90
N GLU A 846 -12.90 -32.11 0.36
CA GLU A 846 -14.13 -31.56 0.94
C GLU A 846 -13.76 -30.86 2.25
N ILE A 847 -14.19 -29.62 2.41
CA ILE A 847 -13.92 -28.79 3.60
C ILE A 847 -15.25 -28.22 4.07
N MET A 848 -15.60 -28.49 5.32
CA MET A 848 -16.86 -28.04 5.91
C MET A 848 -16.61 -27.39 7.27
N ALA A 849 -17.32 -26.29 7.52
CA ALA A 849 -17.21 -25.47 8.73
C ALA A 849 -18.56 -25.43 9.45
N TRP A 850 -18.58 -25.76 10.74
CA TRP A 850 -19.78 -25.78 11.58
C TRP A 850 -19.61 -24.90 12.81
N ASN A 851 -20.72 -24.33 13.31
CA ASN A 851 -20.80 -23.92 14.71
C ASN A 851 -21.00 -25.19 15.57
N TRP A 852 -19.96 -25.65 16.24
CA TRP A 852 -19.95 -26.98 16.88
C TRP A 852 -20.86 -27.09 18.11
N LYS A 853 -21.17 -25.96 18.76
CA LYS A 853 -22.11 -25.90 19.90
C LYS A 853 -23.55 -26.10 19.44
N SER A 854 -23.97 -25.38 18.40
CA SER A 854 -25.35 -25.42 17.88
C SER A 854 -25.63 -26.56 16.90
N GLY A 855 -24.59 -27.12 16.27
CA GLY A 855 -24.69 -28.11 15.19
C GLY A 855 -25.10 -27.53 13.83
N ALA A 856 -24.96 -26.21 13.64
CA ALA A 856 -25.27 -25.53 12.39
C ALA A 856 -24.10 -25.59 11.39
N LEU A 857 -24.38 -25.90 10.13
CA LEU A 857 -23.41 -25.78 9.03
C LEU A 857 -23.28 -24.30 8.61
N LEU A 858 -22.06 -23.79 8.51
CA LEU A 858 -21.75 -22.39 8.15
C LEU A 858 -21.24 -22.26 6.71
N CYS A 859 -20.42 -23.21 6.25
CA CYS A 859 -19.79 -23.17 4.93
C CYS A 859 -19.42 -24.59 4.45
N ARG A 860 -19.52 -24.82 3.14
CA ARG A 860 -18.99 -25.99 2.42
C ARG A 860 -18.06 -25.49 1.30
N ILE A 861 -16.90 -26.11 1.13
CA ILE A 861 -15.97 -25.89 0.02
C ILE A 861 -15.42 -27.25 -0.43
N GLY A 862 -15.86 -27.73 -1.59
CA GLY A 862 -15.41 -29.01 -2.15
C GLY A 862 -14.91 -28.87 -3.60
N SER A 863 -13.94 -29.70 -3.97
CA SER A 863 -13.45 -29.83 -5.35
C SER A 863 -13.26 -31.29 -5.74
N THR A 864 -13.75 -31.65 -6.93
CA THR A 864 -13.57 -32.95 -7.56
C THR A 864 -12.26 -33.06 -8.36
N SER A 865 -11.45 -31.99 -8.42
CA SER A 865 -10.15 -31.99 -9.11
C SER A 865 -9.22 -30.88 -8.57
N GLY A 866 -8.48 -31.18 -7.51
CA GLY A 866 -7.46 -30.30 -6.94
C GLY A 866 -6.93 -30.77 -5.58
N ILE A 867 -5.87 -30.11 -5.15
CA ILE A 867 -5.30 -30.20 -3.79
C ILE A 867 -5.71 -28.94 -3.03
N ALA A 868 -5.91 -28.99 -1.72
CA ALA A 868 -5.98 -27.78 -0.89
C ALA A 868 -5.53 -28.04 0.54
N ASP A 869 -5.17 -26.98 1.25
CA ASP A 869 -5.13 -26.92 2.71
C ASP A 869 -5.62 -25.54 3.18
N PHE A 870 -6.06 -25.42 4.43
CA PHE A 870 -6.68 -24.18 4.93
C PHE A 870 -6.08 -23.73 6.26
N THR A 871 -6.33 -22.47 6.62
CA THR A 871 -6.03 -21.91 7.94
C THR A 871 -7.01 -20.79 8.30
N LEU A 872 -7.28 -20.60 9.59
CA LEU A 872 -8.25 -19.61 10.09
C LEU A 872 -7.60 -18.24 10.37
N LEU A 873 -8.05 -17.18 9.68
CA LEU A 873 -7.48 -15.83 9.83
C LEU A 873 -8.08 -15.04 11.00
N ASP A 874 -9.37 -15.24 11.26
CA ASP A 874 -10.14 -14.69 12.37
C ASP A 874 -11.44 -15.50 12.57
N ARG A 875 -12.35 -15.04 13.43
CA ARG A 875 -13.63 -15.72 13.74
C ARG A 875 -14.68 -15.66 12.60
N THR A 876 -14.36 -15.05 11.47
CA THR A 876 -15.26 -14.78 10.34
C THR A 876 -14.66 -15.11 8.96
N HIS A 877 -13.34 -15.20 8.82
CA HIS A 877 -12.65 -15.46 7.55
C HIS A 877 -11.75 -16.70 7.60
N LEU A 878 -11.98 -17.61 6.65
CA LEU A 878 -11.12 -18.76 6.37
C LEU A 878 -10.27 -18.46 5.13
N ALA A 879 -8.98 -18.79 5.19
CA ALA A 879 -8.09 -18.78 4.03
C ALA A 879 -7.83 -20.21 3.55
N LEU A 880 -8.03 -20.42 2.25
CA LEU A 880 -7.86 -21.71 1.58
C LEU A 880 -6.72 -21.60 0.57
N PHE A 881 -5.57 -22.21 0.84
CA PHE A 881 -4.58 -22.47 -0.20
C PHE A 881 -5.08 -23.65 -1.05
N SER A 882 -5.30 -23.45 -2.34
CA SER A 882 -5.80 -24.47 -3.26
C SER A 882 -5.02 -24.52 -4.57
N VAL A 883 -4.90 -25.72 -5.14
CA VAL A 883 -4.26 -26.01 -6.41
C VAL A 883 -5.25 -26.79 -7.27
N VAL A 884 -5.79 -26.16 -8.31
CA VAL A 884 -6.69 -26.84 -9.26
C VAL A 884 -5.85 -27.66 -10.25
N ALA A 885 -6.36 -28.84 -10.61
CA ALA A 885 -5.74 -29.70 -11.60
C ALA A 885 -6.28 -29.42 -13.01
N ASP A 886 -5.39 -29.41 -13.99
CA ASP A 886 -5.71 -29.36 -15.43
C ASP A 886 -5.33 -30.68 -16.12
N GLU A 887 -5.38 -30.73 -17.46
CA GLU A 887 -5.04 -31.93 -18.25
C GLU A 887 -3.59 -32.43 -18.05
N GLN A 888 -2.72 -31.61 -17.45
CA GLN A 888 -1.30 -31.89 -17.15
C GLN A 888 -1.00 -31.97 -15.63
N GLY A 889 -2.01 -31.93 -14.77
CA GLY A 889 -1.89 -32.18 -13.31
C GLY A 889 -2.22 -30.97 -12.41
N PRO A 890 -1.97 -31.06 -11.09
CA PRO A 890 -2.20 -29.98 -10.13
C PRO A 890 -1.25 -28.80 -10.36
N ARG A 891 -1.76 -27.71 -10.93
CA ARG A 891 -0.92 -26.62 -11.49
C ARG A 891 -1.40 -25.20 -11.23
N LEU A 892 -2.71 -24.94 -11.10
CA LEU A 892 -3.24 -23.59 -10.89
C LEU A 892 -3.38 -23.28 -9.39
N ILE A 893 -2.39 -22.56 -8.84
CA ILE A 893 -2.28 -22.26 -7.41
C ILE A 893 -2.99 -20.94 -7.04
N THR A 894 -3.75 -20.92 -5.94
CA THR A 894 -4.44 -19.73 -5.40
C THR A 894 -4.52 -19.78 -3.86
N ILE A 895 -4.69 -18.63 -3.20
CA ILE A 895 -5.29 -18.53 -1.86
C ILE A 895 -6.67 -17.87 -1.99
N SER A 896 -7.73 -18.56 -1.59
CA SER A 896 -9.09 -18.03 -1.60
C SER A 896 -9.55 -17.66 -0.19
N LEU A 897 -10.15 -16.47 0.01
CA LEU A 897 -10.77 -16.09 1.27
C LEU A 897 -12.27 -16.31 1.23
N TYR A 898 -12.79 -17.03 2.22
CA TYR A 898 -14.22 -17.30 2.39
C TYR A 898 -14.73 -16.62 3.66
N SER A 899 -15.92 -16.02 3.57
CA SER A 899 -16.66 -15.61 4.77
C SER A 899 -17.39 -16.80 5.37
N MET A 900 -17.36 -16.91 6.70
CA MET A 900 -18.11 -17.90 7.49
C MET A 900 -19.38 -17.30 8.11
N ILE A 901 -19.77 -16.09 7.70
CA ILE A 901 -20.99 -15.41 8.14
C ILE A 901 -22.16 -15.89 7.25
N PRO A 902 -23.26 -16.44 7.81
CA PRO A 902 -24.40 -16.87 7.01
C PRO A 902 -25.11 -15.68 6.37
N GLN A 903 -25.28 -15.72 5.04
CA GLN A 903 -25.85 -14.61 4.26
C GLN A 903 -27.38 -14.45 4.45
N THR A 904 -28.09 -15.50 4.87
CA THR A 904 -29.54 -15.50 5.15
C THR A 904 -29.84 -16.29 6.42
N PRO A 905 -30.62 -15.76 7.39
CA PRO A 905 -30.88 -16.45 8.66
C PRO A 905 -31.79 -17.69 8.57
N ASP A 906 -32.70 -17.74 7.60
CA ASP A 906 -33.92 -18.57 7.68
C ASP A 906 -33.76 -20.04 7.23
N GLU A 907 -32.65 -20.41 6.58
CA GLU A 907 -32.44 -21.77 6.03
C GLU A 907 -31.15 -22.46 6.52
N ILE A 908 -30.66 -22.16 7.73
CA ILE A 908 -29.44 -22.76 8.29
C ILE A 908 -29.64 -24.26 8.61
N PRO A 909 -28.93 -25.21 7.95
CA PRO A 909 -29.11 -26.64 8.18
C PRO A 909 -28.58 -27.11 9.54
N MET A 910 -29.33 -28.00 10.20
CA MET A 910 -28.99 -28.55 11.52
C MET A 910 -29.30 -30.05 11.59
N GLY A 911 -28.30 -30.86 11.92
CA GLY A 911 -28.48 -32.31 12.12
C GLY A 911 -27.20 -33.03 12.59
N PRO A 912 -27.29 -34.33 12.91
CA PRO A 912 -26.14 -35.19 13.18
C PRO A 912 -25.67 -35.96 11.93
N TYR A 913 -26.29 -35.76 10.77
CA TYR A 913 -25.92 -36.36 9.48
C TYR A 913 -25.82 -35.25 8.44
N PHE A 914 -24.70 -35.19 7.73
CA PHE A 914 -24.45 -34.25 6.63
C PHE A 914 -24.02 -35.05 5.40
N TYR A 915 -24.73 -34.86 4.29
CA TYR A 915 -24.33 -35.37 2.97
C TYR A 915 -23.77 -34.19 2.18
N ALA A 916 -22.49 -34.21 1.82
CA ALA A 916 -21.83 -33.07 1.19
C ALA A 916 -22.60 -32.57 -0.06
N THR A 917 -23.10 -33.50 -0.87
CA THR A 917 -23.88 -33.27 -2.09
C THR A 917 -25.23 -32.58 -1.89
N GLU A 918 -25.77 -32.51 -0.67
CA GLU A 918 -27.02 -31.79 -0.37
C GLU A 918 -26.80 -30.27 -0.19
N TYR A 919 -25.55 -29.84 -0.04
CA TYR A 919 -25.19 -28.44 0.23
C TYR A 919 -24.39 -27.84 -0.92
N ALA A 920 -24.71 -26.61 -1.33
CA ALA A 920 -23.92 -25.89 -2.32
C ALA A 920 -22.54 -25.49 -1.78
N CYS A 921 -21.52 -25.51 -2.64
CA CYS A 921 -20.23 -24.90 -2.31
C CYS A 921 -20.36 -23.38 -2.20
N ALA A 922 -19.77 -22.78 -1.18
CA ALA A 922 -19.67 -21.34 -1.03
C ALA A 922 -18.81 -20.72 -2.14
N ARG A 923 -19.04 -19.44 -2.42
CA ARG A 923 -18.14 -18.63 -3.26
C ARG A 923 -17.10 -17.92 -2.37
N PRO A 924 -15.83 -17.82 -2.80
CA PRO A 924 -14.87 -16.97 -2.10
C PRO A 924 -15.21 -15.49 -2.33
N VAL A 925 -14.87 -14.65 -1.35
CA VAL A 925 -14.99 -13.20 -1.43
C VAL A 925 -13.84 -12.64 -2.26
N LEU A 926 -12.62 -13.10 -1.97
CA LEU A 926 -11.39 -12.75 -2.70
C LEU A 926 -10.65 -14.01 -3.13
N VAL A 927 -10.05 -14.00 -4.32
CA VAL A 927 -9.13 -15.04 -4.79
C VAL A 927 -7.78 -14.42 -5.11
N PHE A 928 -6.74 -14.90 -4.45
CA PHE A 928 -5.36 -14.44 -4.57
C PHE A 928 -4.55 -15.45 -5.38
N GLU A 929 -4.36 -15.23 -6.69
CA GLU A 929 -3.65 -16.18 -7.56
C GLU A 929 -2.13 -16.14 -7.30
N PHE A 930 -1.46 -17.25 -7.58
CA PHE A 930 0.00 -17.40 -7.56
C PHE A 930 0.55 -17.42 -9.00
N PRO A 931 1.88 -17.28 -9.19
CA PRO A 931 2.49 -17.39 -10.50
C PRO A 931 2.23 -18.77 -11.11
N LYS A 932 2.11 -18.81 -12.45
CA LYS A 932 1.89 -20.06 -13.19
C LYS A 932 3.13 -20.97 -13.06
N LEU A 933 2.90 -22.26 -12.85
CA LEU A 933 3.98 -23.25 -12.86
C LEU A 933 4.54 -23.43 -14.26
N ASP A 934 5.86 -23.62 -14.35
CA ASP A 934 6.50 -24.00 -15.61
C ASP A 934 5.99 -25.36 -16.10
N HIS A 935 5.96 -25.58 -17.42
CA HIS A 935 5.39 -26.78 -18.02
C HIS A 935 6.06 -28.09 -17.54
N ALA A 936 7.35 -28.05 -17.16
CA ALA A 936 8.02 -29.22 -16.60
C ALA A 936 7.63 -29.55 -15.14
N TYR A 937 6.87 -28.71 -14.44
CA TYR A 937 6.58 -28.86 -13.01
C TYR A 937 5.08 -28.93 -12.68
N GLN A 938 4.75 -29.71 -11.65
CA GLN A 938 3.44 -29.76 -10.99
C GLN A 938 3.62 -29.64 -9.47
N VAL A 939 2.58 -29.24 -8.74
CA VAL A 939 2.63 -29.25 -7.27
C VAL A 939 2.60 -30.69 -6.77
N SER A 940 3.46 -31.01 -5.80
CA SER A 940 3.32 -32.23 -5.01
C SER A 940 1.94 -32.27 -4.36
N SER A 941 1.29 -33.43 -4.34
CA SER A 941 0.01 -33.61 -3.63
C SER A 941 0.11 -33.36 -2.11
N ARG A 942 1.34 -33.16 -1.60
CA ARG A 942 1.63 -32.75 -0.22
C ARG A 942 1.89 -31.24 -0.11
N VAL A 943 0.91 -30.53 0.42
CA VAL A 943 0.96 -29.10 0.78
C VAL A 943 0.45 -28.90 2.21
N ILE A 944 0.95 -27.88 2.91
CA ILE A 944 0.53 -27.52 4.27
C ILE A 944 0.34 -26.00 4.35
N MET A 945 -0.71 -25.54 5.03
CA MET A 945 -0.97 -24.14 5.35
C MET A 945 -1.27 -24.02 6.86
N ARG A 946 -0.56 -23.17 7.63
CA ARG A 946 -0.77 -23.03 9.09
C ARG A 946 -0.58 -21.61 9.60
N SER A 947 -1.41 -21.21 10.55
CA SER A 947 -1.38 -19.91 11.24
C SER A 947 -1.36 -20.07 12.77
N ASP A 948 -0.26 -20.62 13.29
CA ASP A 948 -0.13 -20.94 14.72
C ASP A 948 0.46 -19.78 15.56
N PRO A 949 -0.05 -19.52 16.78
CA PRO A 949 -1.26 -20.10 17.34
C PRO A 949 -2.52 -19.53 16.67
N ILE A 950 -3.52 -20.40 16.45
CA ILE A 950 -4.82 -20.03 15.86
C ILE A 950 -5.44 -18.83 16.62
N PRO A 951 -6.05 -17.85 15.93
CA PRO A 951 -6.50 -16.61 16.57
C PRO A 951 -7.50 -16.84 17.71
N GLY A 952 -7.39 -16.01 18.75
CA GLY A 952 -8.12 -16.12 20.00
C GLY A 952 -7.36 -16.86 21.10
N ARG A 953 -6.40 -17.73 20.77
CA ARG A 953 -5.71 -18.60 21.76
C ARG A 953 -4.54 -17.93 22.47
N ALA A 954 -4.25 -18.41 23.68
CA ALA A 954 -3.22 -17.88 24.56
C ALA A 954 -1.77 -18.12 24.06
N THR A 955 -1.18 -17.09 23.43
CA THR A 955 0.24 -17.02 23.04
C THR A 955 1.19 -16.87 24.24
N TYR A 956 0.73 -16.27 25.35
CA TYR A 956 1.50 -16.17 26.58
C TYR A 956 0.59 -16.13 27.80
N THR A 957 0.90 -16.90 28.85
CA THR A 957 0.09 -16.98 30.07
C THR A 957 0.95 -16.87 31.33
N LYS A 958 0.70 -15.85 32.16
CA LYS A 958 1.33 -15.67 33.47
C LYS A 958 0.29 -15.22 34.50
N SER A 959 0.06 -13.91 34.67
CA SER A 959 -1.03 -13.38 35.53
C SER A 959 -2.35 -13.17 34.80
N ALA A 960 -2.32 -13.08 33.48
CA ALA A 960 -3.44 -13.26 32.57
C ALA A 960 -2.93 -14.01 31.32
N SER A 961 -3.82 -14.31 30.39
CA SER A 961 -3.49 -14.87 29.08
C SER A 961 -3.58 -13.80 27.99
N PHE A 962 -2.59 -13.77 27.11
CA PHE A 962 -2.48 -12.84 25.99
C PHE A 962 -2.62 -13.61 24.67
N ALA A 963 -3.48 -13.14 23.78
CA ALA A 963 -3.83 -13.82 22.53
C ALA A 963 -3.82 -12.86 21.33
N HIS A 964 -3.61 -13.37 20.12
CA HIS A 964 -3.82 -12.59 18.90
C HIS A 964 -5.30 -12.64 18.50
N SER A 965 -5.94 -11.51 18.18
CA SER A 965 -7.36 -11.47 17.77
C SER A 965 -7.58 -11.87 16.30
N THR A 966 -6.54 -11.71 15.49
CA THR A 966 -6.44 -12.10 14.07
C THR A 966 -5.04 -12.68 13.85
N ALA A 967 -4.88 -13.61 12.90
CA ALA A 967 -3.55 -14.13 12.58
C ALA A 967 -2.66 -12.99 12.08
N LEU A 968 -1.43 -12.83 12.58
CA LEU A 968 -0.52 -11.77 12.08
C LEU A 968 0.13 -12.16 10.75
N THR A 969 0.61 -13.41 10.72
CA THR A 969 1.29 -14.06 9.61
C THR A 969 0.82 -15.52 9.61
N PHE A 970 0.75 -16.15 8.43
CA PHE A 970 0.64 -17.60 8.29
C PHE A 970 1.74 -18.14 7.38
N SER A 971 1.98 -19.45 7.39
CA SER A 971 2.97 -20.10 6.53
C SER A 971 2.35 -21.15 5.62
N ILE A 972 2.91 -21.30 4.42
CA ILE A 972 2.63 -22.35 3.45
C ILE A 972 3.92 -23.13 3.20
N ILE A 973 3.81 -24.45 3.13
CA ILE A 973 4.87 -25.35 2.69
C ILE A 973 4.40 -26.06 1.42
N MET A 974 5.20 -25.96 0.37
CA MET A 974 4.91 -26.48 -0.96
C MET A 974 6.16 -27.17 -1.52
N SER A 975 5.97 -28.30 -2.20
CA SER A 975 7.02 -28.90 -3.04
C SER A 975 6.56 -28.94 -4.49
N LEU A 976 7.49 -28.70 -5.42
CA LEU A 976 7.26 -28.92 -6.85
C LEU A 976 7.97 -30.19 -7.32
N LEU A 977 7.30 -30.96 -8.17
CA LEU A 977 7.79 -32.20 -8.76
C LEU A 977 7.96 -32.01 -10.26
N GLN A 978 9.10 -32.44 -10.82
CA GLN A 978 9.36 -32.34 -12.25
C GLN A 978 8.79 -33.56 -12.99
N SER A 979 8.04 -33.33 -14.07
CA SER A 979 7.26 -34.35 -14.79
C SER A 979 8.11 -35.32 -15.63
N SER A 980 9.43 -35.10 -15.74
CA SER A 980 10.32 -35.81 -16.66
C SER A 980 11.22 -36.88 -16.03
N SER A 981 11.26 -37.02 -14.69
CA SER A 981 12.05 -38.06 -14.02
C SER A 981 11.17 -39.18 -13.43
N PRO A 982 11.34 -40.44 -13.86
CA PRO A 982 10.84 -41.63 -13.15
C PRO A 982 11.71 -42.02 -11.94
N GLU A 983 12.90 -41.41 -11.78
CA GLU A 983 13.86 -41.72 -10.71
C GLU A 983 13.76 -40.69 -9.58
N MET A 984 13.81 -41.19 -8.33
CA MET A 984 13.40 -40.46 -7.13
C MET A 984 14.38 -39.37 -6.68
N ASN A 985 13.81 -38.23 -6.25
CA ASN A 985 14.31 -37.30 -5.23
C ASN A 985 15.42 -36.25 -5.53
N GLU A 986 16.11 -36.21 -6.68
CA GLU A 986 17.18 -35.19 -6.86
C GLU A 986 16.69 -33.80 -7.36
N ASP A 987 15.64 -33.72 -8.20
CA ASP A 987 15.21 -32.46 -8.87
C ASP A 987 13.93 -31.79 -8.29
N SER A 988 13.56 -32.04 -7.03
CA SER A 988 12.37 -31.42 -6.42
C SER A 988 12.67 -30.13 -5.65
N ALA A 989 12.02 -29.02 -6.02
CA ALA A 989 12.13 -27.75 -5.30
C ALA A 989 11.19 -27.70 -4.08
N HIS A 990 11.69 -27.22 -2.94
CA HIS A 990 10.93 -27.09 -1.70
C HIS A 990 10.85 -25.64 -1.24
N PHE A 991 9.63 -25.16 -0.97
CA PHE A 991 9.36 -23.78 -0.59
C PHE A 991 8.68 -23.68 0.77
N ARG A 992 9.15 -22.72 1.56
CA ARG A 992 8.46 -22.23 2.75
C ARG A 992 8.12 -20.75 2.54
N ILE A 993 6.84 -20.41 2.64
CA ILE A 993 6.30 -19.12 2.25
C ILE A 993 5.57 -18.54 3.45
N PHE A 994 5.93 -17.35 3.89
CA PHE A 994 5.22 -16.60 4.94
C PHE A 994 4.30 -15.58 4.28
N VAL A 995 3.11 -15.36 4.83
CA VAL A 995 2.08 -14.47 4.28
C VAL A 995 1.50 -13.59 5.38
N SER A 996 1.49 -12.27 5.18
CA SER A 996 0.90 -11.31 6.10
C SER A 996 -0.60 -11.21 5.89
N THR A 997 -1.35 -11.72 6.87
CA THR A 997 -2.82 -11.64 6.94
C THR A 997 -3.32 -10.21 6.78
N LYS A 998 -2.67 -9.23 7.44
CA LYS A 998 -3.05 -7.81 7.34
C LYS A 998 -3.00 -7.29 5.89
N SER A 999 -2.10 -7.80 5.07
CA SER A 999 -2.01 -7.44 3.65
C SER A 999 -3.12 -8.09 2.81
N LEU A 1000 -3.67 -9.24 3.20
CA LEU A 1000 -4.82 -9.83 2.51
C LEU A 1000 -6.13 -9.15 2.94
N LEU A 1001 -6.31 -8.93 4.24
CA LEU A 1001 -7.53 -8.34 4.81
C LEU A 1001 -7.73 -6.86 4.41
N SER A 1002 -6.69 -6.13 3.95
CA SER A 1002 -6.89 -4.76 3.45
C SER A 1002 -7.78 -4.69 2.21
N TYR A 1003 -7.74 -5.70 1.33
CA TYR A 1003 -8.59 -5.74 0.13
C TYR A 1003 -10.08 -5.98 0.45
N LEU A 1004 -10.40 -6.50 1.65
CA LEU A 1004 -11.79 -6.58 2.15
C LEU A 1004 -12.36 -5.21 2.55
N LEU A 1005 -11.49 -4.23 2.84
CA LEU A 1005 -11.91 -2.84 3.11
C LEU A 1005 -12.04 -2.01 1.81
N GLU A 1006 -11.39 -2.46 0.73
CA GLU A 1006 -11.49 -1.85 -0.61
C GLU A 1006 -12.74 -2.32 -1.38
N SER A 1007 -13.31 -3.49 -1.04
CA SER A 1007 -14.40 -4.16 -1.79
C SER A 1007 -15.83 -3.97 -1.21
N VAL A 1008 -16.02 -3.00 -0.30
CA VAL A 1008 -17.31 -2.78 0.38
C VAL A 1008 -18.39 -2.24 -0.58
N GLY A 1009 -19.13 -3.16 -1.22
CA GLY A 1009 -20.24 -2.85 -2.12
C GLY A 1009 -20.44 -3.81 -3.30
N GLN A 1010 -19.54 -4.78 -3.52
CA GLN A 1010 -19.66 -5.79 -4.59
C GLN A 1010 -20.36 -7.07 -4.09
N GLU A 1011 -21.15 -7.72 -4.96
CA GLU A 1011 -21.74 -9.05 -4.71
C GLU A 1011 -20.91 -10.22 -5.31
N ASP A 1012 -19.97 -9.93 -6.20
CA ASP A 1012 -19.16 -10.93 -6.92
C ASP A 1012 -17.76 -11.14 -6.33
N THR A 1013 -17.18 -12.31 -6.64
CA THR A 1013 -15.82 -12.71 -6.26
C THR A 1013 -14.75 -11.88 -6.97
N THR A 1014 -13.94 -11.12 -6.23
CA THR A 1014 -12.82 -10.34 -6.80
C THR A 1014 -11.54 -11.18 -6.87
N VAL A 1015 -10.94 -11.26 -8.06
CA VAL A 1015 -9.70 -12.01 -8.33
C VAL A 1015 -8.51 -11.05 -8.42
N ILE A 1016 -7.41 -11.41 -7.75
CA ILE A 1016 -6.21 -10.61 -7.53
C ILE A 1016 -5.01 -11.55 -7.79
N SER A 1017 -4.30 -11.46 -8.91
CA SER A 1017 -3.20 -12.38 -9.24
C SER A 1017 -1.91 -12.08 -8.49
N TRP A 1018 -0.78 -12.68 -8.90
CA TRP A 1018 0.55 -12.34 -8.39
C TRP A 1018 1.17 -11.09 -9.08
N GLU A 1019 0.39 -10.03 -9.45
CA GLU A 1019 0.75 -8.62 -9.89
C GLU A 1019 0.56 -7.09 -9.15
N VAL A 1020 0.37 -6.43 -7.88
CA VAL A 1020 0.71 -6.26 -6.32
C VAL A 1020 0.59 -7.13 -4.98
N TRP A 1021 -0.37 -8.01 -4.60
CA TRP A 1021 -0.42 -8.66 -3.26
C TRP A 1021 0.83 -9.47 -2.82
N GLY A 1022 1.30 -10.43 -3.62
CA GLY A 1022 2.26 -11.50 -3.30
C GLY A 1022 3.48 -11.06 -2.49
N PRO A 1023 4.61 -10.60 -3.05
CA PRO A 1023 5.76 -10.02 -2.39
C PRO A 1023 5.50 -8.94 -1.34
N GLN A 1024 4.47 -8.09 -1.45
CA GLN A 1024 4.23 -7.12 -0.36
C GLN A 1024 3.63 -7.82 0.88
N ALA A 1025 2.86 -8.89 0.66
CA ALA A 1025 2.33 -9.76 1.70
C ALA A 1025 3.30 -10.89 2.11
N THR A 1026 4.21 -11.34 1.26
CA THR A 1026 4.92 -12.63 1.42
C THR A 1026 6.44 -12.56 1.49
N ARG A 1027 7.03 -13.56 2.12
CA ARG A 1027 8.46 -13.91 2.02
C ARG A 1027 8.60 -15.40 1.73
N TRP A 1028 9.26 -15.74 0.63
CA TRP A 1028 9.57 -17.11 0.23
C TRP A 1028 10.98 -17.49 0.71
N PHE A 1029 11.20 -18.78 0.91
CA PHE A 1029 12.50 -19.37 1.16
C PHE A 1029 12.62 -20.71 0.44
N LEU A 1030 13.73 -20.90 -0.27
CA LEU A 1030 14.11 -22.17 -0.87
C LEU A 1030 14.75 -23.06 0.21
N CYS A 1031 14.27 -24.29 0.33
CA CYS A 1031 14.69 -25.25 1.36
C CYS A 1031 15.46 -26.41 0.71
N GLU A 1032 16.65 -26.73 1.23
CA GLU A 1032 17.55 -27.76 0.68
C GLU A 1032 17.08 -29.21 0.94
N ARG A 1033 16.03 -29.37 1.76
CA ARG A 1033 15.34 -30.63 2.03
C ARG A 1033 13.85 -30.37 2.25
N GLN A 1034 13.03 -31.38 1.96
CA GLN A 1034 11.62 -31.39 2.34
C GLN A 1034 11.52 -31.44 3.87
N THR A 1035 10.92 -30.41 4.49
CA THR A 1035 10.84 -30.35 5.96
C THR A 1035 9.89 -31.40 6.51
N THR A 1036 10.29 -32.06 7.59
CA THR A 1036 9.55 -33.05 8.38
C THR A 1036 8.14 -32.55 8.71
N TYR A 1037 7.11 -33.16 8.11
CA TYR A 1037 5.72 -32.66 7.99
C TYR A 1037 4.94 -32.43 9.31
N TRP A 1038 5.59 -32.49 10.46
CA TRP A 1038 4.99 -32.73 11.77
C TRP A 1038 5.10 -31.57 12.75
N VAL A 1039 5.91 -30.55 12.44
CA VAL A 1039 6.51 -29.67 13.46
C VAL A 1039 5.95 -28.26 13.40
N TYR A 1040 5.65 -27.69 14.56
CA TYR A 1040 5.15 -26.33 14.69
C TYR A 1040 6.31 -25.32 14.71
N TRP A 1041 6.81 -24.93 13.54
CA TRP A 1041 7.92 -23.96 13.41
C TRP A 1041 7.51 -22.49 13.55
N THR A 1042 6.22 -22.18 13.75
CA THR A 1042 5.69 -20.80 13.74
C THR A 1042 4.89 -20.47 15.00
N SER A 1043 5.11 -19.27 15.54
CA SER A 1043 4.34 -18.72 16.66
C SER A 1043 4.06 -17.24 16.45
N GLY A 1044 2.83 -16.93 16.03
CA GLY A 1044 2.35 -15.61 15.65
C GLY A 1044 3.09 -15.10 14.41
N SER A 1045 3.88 -14.04 14.59
CA SER A 1045 4.75 -13.49 13.55
C SER A 1045 6.12 -14.16 13.46
N ARG A 1046 6.43 -15.15 14.31
CA ARG A 1046 7.79 -15.66 14.52
C ARG A 1046 8.00 -17.05 13.93
N PHE A 1047 9.21 -17.31 13.43
CA PHE A 1047 9.67 -18.60 12.92
C PHE A 1047 11.04 -18.94 13.50
N VAL A 1048 11.24 -20.20 13.90
CA VAL A 1048 12.52 -20.69 14.44
C VAL A 1048 13.29 -21.52 13.39
N ARG A 1049 14.61 -21.35 13.37
CA ARG A 1049 15.54 -22.23 12.65
C ARG A 1049 16.83 -22.40 13.44
N VAL A 1050 17.37 -23.60 13.42
CA VAL A 1050 18.75 -23.89 13.84
C VAL A 1050 19.59 -24.16 12.59
N ASN A 1051 20.85 -23.75 12.62
CA ASN A 1051 21.84 -24.00 11.56
C ASN A 1051 23.07 -24.67 12.20
N ASP A 1052 23.44 -25.84 11.69
CA ASP A 1052 24.61 -26.63 12.10
C ASP A 1052 25.88 -25.76 12.11
N ASN A 1053 26.70 -25.88 13.16
CA ASN A 1053 27.95 -25.12 13.28
C ASN A 1053 29.20 -26.04 13.18
N PRO A 1054 29.87 -26.15 12.02
CA PRO A 1054 31.03 -27.03 11.84
C PRO A 1054 32.30 -26.59 12.58
N HIS A 1055 32.22 -25.54 13.40
CA HIS A 1055 33.32 -24.98 14.18
C HIS A 1055 33.04 -24.95 15.70
N ALA A 1056 31.92 -25.54 16.17
CA ALA A 1056 31.56 -25.62 17.57
C ALA A 1056 30.86 -26.95 17.92
N GLU A 1057 30.76 -27.29 19.21
CA GLU A 1057 29.96 -28.41 19.71
C GLU A 1057 28.46 -28.07 19.86
N LEU A 1058 28.08 -26.82 19.57
CA LEU A 1058 26.73 -26.29 19.70
C LEU A 1058 26.36 -25.52 18.43
N ASP A 1059 25.10 -25.63 18.03
CA ASP A 1059 24.57 -25.06 16.80
C ASP A 1059 24.03 -23.63 16.99
N ASN A 1060 23.77 -22.96 15.87
CA ASN A 1060 23.36 -21.57 15.84
C ASN A 1060 21.83 -21.43 15.82
N LEU A 1061 21.24 -21.02 16.93
CA LEU A 1061 19.81 -20.74 17.03
C LEU A 1061 19.47 -19.37 16.43
N SER A 1062 18.48 -19.34 15.54
CA SER A 1062 18.00 -18.13 14.85
C SER A 1062 16.47 -18.01 14.93
N VAL A 1063 15.97 -16.84 15.28
CA VAL A 1063 14.53 -16.54 15.34
C VAL A 1063 14.20 -15.37 14.43
N PHE A 1064 13.35 -15.62 13.45
CA PHE A 1064 12.85 -14.68 12.45
C PHE A 1064 11.52 -14.11 12.95
N ASP A 1065 11.33 -12.79 12.91
CA ASP A 1065 10.08 -12.10 13.26
C ASP A 1065 9.62 -11.20 12.12
N PHE A 1066 8.47 -11.53 11.52
CA PHE A 1066 7.85 -10.81 10.40
C PHE A 1066 6.99 -9.62 10.85
N HIS A 1067 6.90 -9.32 12.15
CA HIS A 1067 6.04 -8.25 12.68
C HIS A 1067 6.58 -6.85 12.37
N PRO A 1068 5.87 -6.02 11.56
CA PRO A 1068 6.43 -4.73 11.12
C PRO A 1068 6.79 -3.74 12.25
N PRO A 1069 6.06 -3.67 13.39
CA PRO A 1069 6.48 -2.91 14.56
C PRO A 1069 7.80 -3.39 15.19
N THR A 1070 8.10 -4.70 15.18
CA THR A 1070 9.40 -5.22 15.64
C THR A 1070 10.52 -4.72 14.74
N VAL A 1071 10.39 -4.92 13.42
CA VAL A 1071 11.41 -4.50 12.43
C VAL A 1071 11.70 -3.00 12.54
N LYS A 1072 10.64 -2.18 12.61
CA LYS A 1072 10.75 -0.71 12.72
C LYS A 1072 11.45 -0.22 14.00
N ARG A 1073 11.59 -1.03 15.06
CA ARG A 1073 12.33 -0.63 16.28
C ARG A 1073 13.86 -0.69 16.10
N PHE A 1074 14.38 -1.49 15.16
CA PHE A 1074 15.83 -1.77 15.05
C PHE A 1074 16.50 -1.14 13.82
N VAL A 1075 15.74 -0.80 12.78
CA VAL A 1075 16.20 -0.08 11.57
C VAL A 1075 16.78 1.33 11.87
N CYS A 1076 16.74 1.80 13.13
CA CYS A 1076 17.08 3.16 13.52
C CYS A 1076 18.42 3.31 14.27
N THR A 1077 19.23 2.24 14.38
CA THR A 1077 20.27 2.15 15.44
C THR A 1077 21.68 1.74 14.98
N SER A 1078 21.91 1.47 13.68
CA SER A 1078 23.22 1.05 13.17
C SER A 1078 24.07 2.22 12.66
N ALA A 1079 25.30 2.34 13.19
CA ALA A 1079 26.40 3.09 12.58
C ALA A 1079 27.47 2.07 12.17
N ALA A 1080 27.80 2.01 10.87
CA ALA A 1080 28.47 0.84 10.29
C ALA A 1080 30.02 0.91 10.34
N THR A 1081 30.64 -0.26 10.53
CA THR A 1081 32.09 -0.50 10.41
C THR A 1081 32.39 -1.33 9.16
N GLU A 1082 33.62 -1.29 8.63
CA GLU A 1082 34.00 -1.98 7.38
C GLU A 1082 33.75 -3.51 7.37
N GLN A 1083 33.80 -4.17 8.53
CA GLN A 1083 33.51 -5.62 8.62
C GLN A 1083 32.01 -5.93 8.59
N GLN A 1084 31.16 -4.94 8.86
CA GLN A 1084 29.71 -5.08 8.84
C GLN A 1084 29.17 -5.09 7.40
N SER A 1085 29.79 -4.34 6.47
CA SER A 1085 29.37 -4.33 5.07
C SER A 1085 29.51 -5.71 4.39
N LEU A 1086 30.60 -6.44 4.67
CA LEU A 1086 30.84 -7.76 4.08
C LEU A 1086 29.92 -8.85 4.65
N HIS A 1087 29.44 -8.69 5.88
CA HIS A 1087 28.33 -9.50 6.43
C HIS A 1087 27.01 -9.17 5.73
N GLU A 1088 26.69 -7.89 5.58
CA GLU A 1088 25.49 -7.45 4.87
C GLU A 1088 25.47 -7.88 3.40
N GLU A 1089 26.59 -7.86 2.69
CA GLU A 1089 26.69 -8.33 1.29
C GLU A 1089 26.34 -9.81 1.15
N ARG A 1090 26.90 -10.67 2.01
CA ARG A 1090 26.55 -12.10 2.03
C ARG A 1090 25.09 -12.33 2.44
N MET A 1091 24.55 -11.48 3.33
CA MET A 1091 23.14 -11.53 3.71
C MET A 1091 22.24 -11.15 2.54
N LYS A 1092 22.60 -10.11 1.79
CA LYS A 1092 21.92 -9.67 0.55
C LYS A 1092 21.92 -10.78 -0.49
N GLU A 1093 23.05 -11.44 -0.73
CA GLU A 1093 23.14 -12.60 -1.63
C GLU A 1093 22.24 -13.77 -1.19
N ASN A 1094 22.30 -14.16 0.09
CA ASN A 1094 21.49 -15.27 0.61
C ASN A 1094 20.00 -14.97 0.52
N VAL A 1095 19.56 -13.78 0.93
CA VAL A 1095 18.14 -13.40 0.90
C VAL A 1095 17.63 -13.31 -0.53
N LEU A 1096 18.42 -12.76 -1.46
CA LEU A 1096 18.08 -12.70 -2.87
C LEU A 1096 17.84 -14.10 -3.45
N LYS A 1097 18.75 -15.05 -3.23
CA LYS A 1097 18.70 -16.43 -3.79
C LYS A 1097 17.71 -17.38 -3.08
N GLY A 1098 16.74 -16.86 -2.32
CA GLY A 1098 15.82 -17.68 -1.52
C GLY A 1098 16.44 -18.36 -0.29
N ARG A 1099 17.75 -18.24 -0.10
CA ARG A 1099 18.53 -18.82 1.00
C ARG A 1099 18.56 -17.91 2.23
N GLY A 1100 17.63 -16.96 2.38
CA GLY A 1100 17.58 -15.98 3.47
C GLY A 1100 17.42 -16.54 4.89
N LEU A 1101 17.25 -17.86 5.01
CA LEU A 1101 17.30 -18.63 6.26
C LEU A 1101 18.73 -19.09 6.65
N ILE A 1102 19.67 -19.05 5.71
CA ILE A 1102 21.10 -19.28 5.92
C ILE A 1102 21.74 -17.93 6.26
N ILE A 1103 22.32 -17.83 7.45
CA ILE A 1103 22.86 -16.56 7.98
C ILE A 1103 24.39 -16.57 7.83
N PRO A 1104 25.00 -15.53 7.23
CA PRO A 1104 26.45 -15.46 7.09
C PRO A 1104 27.12 -15.46 8.46
N HIS A 1105 28.24 -16.17 8.57
CA HIS A 1105 29.08 -16.12 9.76
C HIS A 1105 30.12 -15.00 9.57
N PRO A 1106 30.22 -14.00 10.48
CA PRO A 1106 31.28 -13.01 10.43
C PRO A 1106 32.65 -13.66 10.70
N GLN A 1107 33.67 -13.31 9.92
CA GLN A 1107 34.95 -14.02 9.89
C GLN A 1107 35.93 -13.64 11.02
N ILE A 1108 35.49 -12.90 12.04
CA ILE A 1108 36.29 -12.59 13.24
C ILE A 1108 35.42 -12.78 14.48
N LEU A 1109 35.73 -13.83 15.24
CA LEU A 1109 35.65 -13.81 16.70
C LEU A 1109 37.09 -13.76 17.20
N ASP A 1110 37.43 -12.70 17.94
CA ASP A 1110 38.69 -12.63 18.67
C ASP A 1110 38.61 -13.64 19.84
N PRO A 1111 39.42 -14.70 19.89
CA PRO A 1111 39.22 -15.82 20.82
C PRO A 1111 39.33 -15.42 22.30
N ASP A 1112 39.91 -14.27 22.63
CA ASP A 1112 39.96 -13.75 24.00
C ASP A 1112 38.64 -13.09 24.45
N THR A 1113 37.70 -12.79 23.53
CA THR A 1113 36.37 -12.23 23.87
C THR A 1113 35.35 -13.30 24.26
N ASN A 1114 35.37 -13.68 25.54
CA ASN A 1114 34.57 -14.75 26.18
C ASN A 1114 33.02 -14.67 26.08
N HIS A 1115 32.45 -13.71 25.34
CA HIS A 1115 31.00 -13.59 25.11
C HIS A 1115 30.73 -13.37 23.61
N ALA A 1116 30.23 -14.39 22.92
CA ALA A 1116 29.74 -14.26 21.55
C ALA A 1116 28.60 -13.22 21.50
N ALA A 1117 28.79 -12.17 20.72
CA ALA A 1117 27.81 -11.10 20.59
C ALA A 1117 26.51 -11.62 19.96
N LEU A 1118 25.37 -11.13 20.46
CA LEU A 1118 24.07 -11.42 19.87
C LEU A 1118 23.98 -10.75 18.49
N LEU A 1119 23.81 -11.54 17.43
CA LEU A 1119 23.65 -11.03 16.08
C LEU A 1119 22.19 -10.63 15.88
N ILE A 1120 21.96 -9.39 15.41
CA ILE A 1120 20.63 -8.85 15.13
C ILE A 1120 20.67 -8.22 13.74
N ASP A 1121 20.01 -8.88 12.79
CA ASP A 1121 19.92 -8.43 11.40
C ASP A 1121 18.47 -8.04 11.06
N THR A 1122 18.28 -7.08 10.16
CA THR A 1122 16.96 -6.65 9.69
C THR A 1122 16.88 -6.66 8.17
N VAL A 1123 15.99 -7.50 7.64
CA VAL A 1123 15.67 -7.60 6.23
C VAL A 1123 14.47 -6.71 5.92
N GLY A 1124 14.73 -5.56 5.30
CA GLY A 1124 13.70 -4.61 4.91
C GLY A 1124 12.92 -5.01 3.66
N ARG A 1125 12.02 -4.12 3.22
CA ARG A 1125 11.23 -4.27 1.98
C ARG A 1125 12.05 -3.97 0.72
N ASP A 1126 13.18 -3.32 0.89
CA ASP A 1126 14.20 -2.99 -0.10
C ASP A 1126 14.98 -4.24 -0.57
N MET A 1127 15.12 -5.25 0.30
CA MET A 1127 15.82 -6.50 0.01
C MET A 1127 14.84 -7.63 -0.38
N PRO A 1128 14.65 -7.92 -1.68
CA PRO A 1128 13.76 -8.98 -2.13
C PRO A 1128 14.40 -10.36 -1.95
N THR A 1129 13.55 -11.35 -2.06
CA THR A 1129 13.91 -12.72 -2.43
C THR A 1129 13.37 -12.99 -3.82
N VAL A 1130 14.10 -13.72 -4.65
CA VAL A 1130 13.70 -14.09 -6.01
C VAL A 1130 13.87 -15.60 -6.16
N ILE A 1131 12.81 -16.29 -6.58
CA ILE A 1131 12.78 -17.73 -6.81
C ILE A 1131 12.70 -17.98 -8.32
N GLU A 1132 13.73 -18.61 -8.87
CA GLU A 1132 13.85 -18.85 -10.33
C GLU A 1132 13.41 -20.27 -10.74
N THR A 1133 13.09 -21.14 -9.78
CA THR A 1133 12.87 -22.58 -10.00
C THR A 1133 11.39 -22.96 -9.97
N GLY A 1134 10.90 -23.63 -11.02
CA GLY A 1134 9.61 -24.32 -11.06
C GLY A 1134 8.39 -23.48 -11.47
N PHE A 1135 8.55 -22.16 -11.61
CA PHE A 1135 7.51 -21.23 -12.08
C PHE A 1135 7.87 -20.67 -13.45
N SER A 1136 6.87 -20.33 -14.27
CA SER A 1136 7.07 -19.79 -15.63
C SER A 1136 7.58 -18.34 -15.63
N VAL A 1137 7.57 -17.68 -14.48
CA VAL A 1137 8.15 -16.36 -14.19
C VAL A 1137 8.83 -16.43 -12.83
N GLN A 1138 9.86 -15.61 -12.60
CA GLN A 1138 10.54 -15.60 -11.31
C GLN A 1138 9.61 -15.09 -10.21
N VAL A 1139 9.56 -15.78 -9.06
CA VAL A 1139 8.69 -15.41 -7.95
C VAL A 1139 9.44 -14.50 -6.98
N GLU A 1140 9.15 -13.21 -7.05
CA GLU A 1140 9.64 -12.23 -6.09
C GLU A 1140 9.01 -12.45 -4.69
N SER A 1141 9.64 -11.98 -3.61
CA SER A 1141 8.99 -11.73 -2.32
C SER A 1141 9.69 -10.67 -1.44
N ARG A 1142 8.95 -9.88 -0.65
CA ARG A 1142 9.44 -8.64 0.02
C ARG A 1142 8.90 -8.37 1.43
N LEU A 1143 8.09 -9.25 2.03
CA LEU A 1143 7.66 -9.11 3.43
C LEU A 1143 8.91 -8.95 4.32
N PRO A 1144 9.03 -7.86 5.11
CA PRO A 1144 10.23 -7.58 5.88
C PRO A 1144 10.25 -8.43 7.15
N TYR A 1145 11.45 -8.73 7.63
CA TYR A 1145 11.64 -9.46 8.88
C TYR A 1145 12.87 -8.99 9.64
N ARG A 1146 12.89 -9.23 10.94
CA ARG A 1146 14.07 -9.17 11.78
C ARG A 1146 14.53 -10.60 12.03
N VAL A 1147 15.83 -10.85 12.13
CA VAL A 1147 16.35 -12.11 12.66
C VAL A 1147 17.29 -11.84 13.83
N VAL A 1148 17.16 -12.65 14.87
CA VAL A 1148 18.08 -12.67 16.02
C VAL A 1148 18.76 -14.03 16.04
N THR A 1149 20.09 -14.02 16.03
CA THR A 1149 20.89 -15.24 16.07
C THR A 1149 21.80 -15.23 17.28
N ARG A 1150 21.79 -16.34 18.02
CA ARG A 1150 22.66 -16.60 19.16
C ARG A 1150 23.64 -17.71 18.74
N PRO A 1151 24.88 -17.39 18.35
CA PRO A 1151 25.85 -18.38 17.89
C PRO A 1151 26.15 -19.43 18.98
N ALA A 1152 26.42 -20.67 18.55
CA ALA A 1152 26.85 -21.80 19.37
C ALA A 1152 26.12 -21.92 20.72
N SER A 1153 24.79 -22.06 20.68
CA SER A 1153 23.93 -21.92 21.87
C SER A 1153 22.90 -23.02 22.10
N VAL A 1154 22.70 -23.92 21.15
CA VAL A 1154 21.80 -25.07 21.28
C VAL A 1154 22.50 -26.38 20.95
N MET A 1155 22.06 -27.49 21.56
CA MET A 1155 22.57 -28.82 21.22
C MET A 1155 21.88 -29.35 19.96
N TRP A 1156 22.59 -30.15 19.16
CA TRP A 1156 22.02 -30.77 17.96
C TRP A 1156 20.76 -31.60 18.28
N ARG A 1157 19.73 -31.44 17.43
CA ARG A 1157 18.41 -32.09 17.50
C ARG A 1157 17.86 -32.25 16.07
N GLU A 1158 16.95 -33.19 15.86
CA GLU A 1158 16.45 -33.58 14.54
C GLU A 1158 15.47 -32.56 13.94
N ASP A 1159 14.63 -31.92 14.75
CA ASP A 1159 13.76 -30.80 14.33
C ASP A 1159 13.46 -29.85 15.51
N TRP A 1160 12.89 -28.67 15.21
CA TRP A 1160 12.75 -27.54 16.13
C TRP A 1160 11.38 -26.85 16.02
N SER A 1161 10.69 -26.71 17.14
CA SER A 1161 9.40 -26.03 17.27
C SER A 1161 9.50 -24.74 18.10
N ILE A 1162 8.54 -23.83 17.94
CA ILE A 1162 8.37 -22.61 18.73
C ILE A 1162 6.90 -22.48 19.14
N ASP A 1163 6.65 -22.30 20.45
CA ASP A 1163 5.31 -22.14 21.00
C ASP A 1163 5.30 -21.10 22.14
N GLY A 1164 4.69 -19.95 21.88
CA GLY A 1164 4.40 -18.87 22.83
C GLY A 1164 5.63 -18.16 23.40
N ASN A 1165 6.27 -18.79 24.39
CA ASN A 1165 7.51 -18.34 25.05
C ASN A 1165 8.59 -19.45 25.14
N HIS A 1166 8.42 -20.53 24.38
CA HIS A 1166 9.28 -21.71 24.37
C HIS A 1166 9.82 -21.99 22.95
N ILE A 1167 11.01 -22.55 22.89
CA ILE A 1167 11.60 -23.19 21.71
C ILE A 1167 11.90 -24.64 22.11
N ILE A 1168 11.46 -25.61 21.32
CA ILE A 1168 11.55 -27.04 21.64
C ILE A 1168 12.34 -27.75 20.55
N GLY A 1169 13.54 -28.23 20.87
CA GLY A 1169 14.29 -29.15 20.02
C GLY A 1169 13.89 -30.60 20.30
N MET A 1170 13.81 -31.43 19.26
CA MET A 1170 13.20 -32.77 19.33
C MET A 1170 14.10 -33.83 18.69
N MET A 1171 14.02 -35.08 19.17
CA MET A 1171 14.81 -36.20 18.68
C MET A 1171 14.00 -37.50 18.78
N THR A 1172 13.85 -38.18 17.64
CA THR A 1172 12.96 -39.33 17.40
C THR A 1172 13.78 -40.57 17.03
N GLN A 1173 14.50 -41.12 18.02
CA GLN A 1173 15.64 -41.97 17.73
C GLN A 1173 15.26 -43.37 17.19
N VAL A 1174 15.67 -43.64 15.94
CA VAL A 1174 15.31 -44.80 15.09
C VAL A 1174 15.81 -46.17 15.60
N GLN A 1175 16.37 -46.28 16.82
CA GLN A 1175 16.87 -47.55 17.37
C GLN A 1175 16.39 -47.92 18.79
N ASP A 1176 16.02 -46.98 19.66
CA ASP A 1176 15.68 -47.27 21.07
C ASP A 1176 14.29 -46.76 21.54
N SER A 1177 13.42 -46.33 20.62
CA SER A 1177 11.96 -46.16 20.84
C SER A 1177 11.52 -45.13 21.91
N PHE A 1178 12.33 -44.10 22.16
CA PHE A 1178 11.99 -43.00 23.07
C PHE A 1178 12.24 -41.63 22.43
N ASP A 1179 11.26 -40.72 22.52
CA ASP A 1179 11.41 -39.35 22.05
C ASP A 1179 12.07 -38.47 23.12
N GLN A 1180 13.11 -37.71 22.76
CA GLN A 1180 13.74 -36.74 23.65
C GLN A 1180 13.37 -35.31 23.22
N LEU A 1181 12.77 -34.55 24.14
CA LEU A 1181 12.51 -33.12 23.98
C LEU A 1181 13.54 -32.30 24.75
N THR A 1182 13.89 -31.13 24.24
CA THR A 1182 14.79 -30.18 24.91
C THR A 1182 14.21 -28.77 24.80
N VAL A 1183 13.68 -28.29 25.92
CA VAL A 1183 12.88 -27.07 26.02
C VAL A 1183 13.78 -25.91 26.44
N TYR A 1184 13.91 -24.92 25.57
CA TYR A 1184 14.51 -23.63 25.85
C TYR A 1184 13.40 -22.62 26.10
N LYS A 1185 13.31 -22.11 27.33
CA LYS A 1185 12.26 -21.18 27.77
C LYS A 1185 12.80 -19.75 27.83
N LEU A 1186 12.01 -18.75 27.43
CA LEU A 1186 12.35 -17.35 27.67
C LEU A 1186 12.32 -16.97 29.16
N ARG A 1187 13.24 -16.09 29.54
CA ARG A 1187 13.35 -15.50 30.88
C ARG A 1187 12.42 -14.28 31.00
N VAL A 1188 11.27 -14.45 31.67
CA VAL A 1188 10.15 -13.47 31.72
C VAL A 1188 9.51 -13.38 33.10
#